data_AF-A0A6I9QT61-F1
#
_entry.id   AF-A0A6I9QT61-F1
#
_cell.length_a   1.000
_cell.length_b   1.000
_cell.length_c   1.000
_cell.angle_alpha   90.00
_cell.angle_beta   90.00
_cell.angle_gamma   90.00
#
_symmetry.space_group_name_H-M   'P 1'
#
loop_
_entity.id
_entity.type
_entity.pdbx_description
1 polymer ?
#
loop_
_entity_poly.entity_id
_entity_poly.type
_entity_poly.pdbx_seq_one_letter_code
_entity_poly.pdbx_strand_id
1 'polypeptide(L)'
;MATSTLASAAAAAAQKLQMIKGERHLFASSDDNIVMKQVLATHSPDGREVDARPLFQLIQDILQRSTPTVVVTPQTHMEAVEDRAHHPAVAGMLEALAYTIHRISSEMIYKCTSGSDAHATTLSLFNMLSSYTWDAKVVLVLAAFAVDYGEFWLTAQLHTVHPLAKSVSLLKQVPDIIEHTDVLKPRFDTINNLIKAMLDVTNCIIEFKELPSEYISPDSPDMAMAMAHIPTAAYWAVRSAVACATQITMLIGLGHEYMSSTTEAWELSSLAHKVNNIHGHLTKQLDLCQKHIDEKKHIEAYQTLVRLFQAVHIDNMKILKALLYSRDDLPLIDGTSKKRVGVDVLRRKIVMLFISDLDVAHEELLVLVQIYSDTHQGRLERHFEIVWLPVLDRHLPWNTTKEETYNRLASMMPWYLLHDPLQVDAAVIKYIRDVWHIEKKPMLVVLDPQGKIVCPNALHMMWIWGTLAVPFTSNREEALWNEETWRLEFLVDEIDPAILAWVREGRYVCLYGGEDIDWIRRFTTALRRVAQEAKIPLEMVYVGRSNPKERVKKAVATITAEKLSGYWQDPVMVWFFWVRLESMWHSKMQHGKTIENDPIMQEVMTLLTYDGSDEGWALISRGSVEMVKAQGKKLIDCLTEFDKWKAAVEQEGFIPAMTNALLPYHTHEHCTRLILPGDTGKITEKVVCTECKRPMEKFILYRCCND
;
A
#
# COMPACT_ATOMS: atom_id res chain seq x y z
N MET A 1 -2.53 3.82 39.03
CA MET A 1 -2.63 3.15 37.72
C MET A 1 -1.28 2.72 37.12
N ALA A 2 -0.13 3.26 37.55
CA ALA A 2 1.19 2.82 37.06
C ALA A 2 1.73 1.53 37.71
N THR A 3 1.26 1.15 38.90
CA THR A 3 1.72 -0.05 39.61
C THR A 3 1.01 -1.34 39.19
N SER A 4 -0.22 -1.27 38.70
CA SER A 4 -0.98 -2.43 38.23
C SER A 4 -0.52 -2.92 36.85
N THR A 5 -0.04 -2.01 35.98
CA THR A 5 0.50 -2.34 34.66
C THR A 5 1.86 -3.03 34.73
N LEU A 6 2.73 -2.62 35.66
CA LEU A 6 4.01 -3.30 35.93
C LEU A 6 3.81 -4.71 36.51
N ALA A 7 2.84 -4.88 37.41
CA ALA A 7 2.50 -6.20 37.97
C ALA A 7 1.88 -7.13 36.90
N SER A 8 1.06 -6.58 35.99
CA SER A 8 0.50 -7.31 34.84
C SER A 8 1.58 -7.74 33.84
N ALA A 9 2.53 -6.87 33.51
CA ALA A 9 3.64 -7.18 32.62
C ALA A 9 4.59 -8.23 33.23
N ALA A 10 4.86 -8.14 34.54
CA ALA A 10 5.67 -9.13 35.26
C ALA A 10 4.97 -10.49 35.35
N ALA A 11 3.66 -10.51 35.57
CA ALA A 11 2.86 -11.74 35.58
C ALA A 11 2.78 -12.40 34.19
N ALA A 12 2.63 -11.60 33.12
CA ALA A 12 2.67 -12.08 31.74
C ALA A 12 4.05 -12.61 31.34
N ALA A 13 5.13 -11.94 31.76
CA ALA A 13 6.50 -12.43 31.58
C ALA A 13 6.76 -13.73 32.35
N ALA A 14 6.24 -13.86 33.58
CA ALA A 14 6.34 -15.08 34.39
C ALA A 14 5.52 -16.24 33.81
N GLN A 15 4.32 -15.98 33.26
CA GLN A 15 3.53 -16.96 32.53
C GLN A 15 4.22 -17.40 31.23
N LYS A 16 4.83 -16.46 30.47
CA LYS A 16 5.61 -16.79 29.27
C LYS A 16 6.83 -17.65 29.64
N LEU A 17 7.53 -17.34 30.74
CA LEU A 17 8.63 -18.15 31.30
C LEU A 17 8.19 -19.54 31.79
N GLN A 18 6.98 -19.68 32.35
CA GLN A 18 6.40 -20.97 32.72
C GLN A 18 5.98 -21.79 31.49
N MET A 19 5.46 -21.16 30.43
CA MET A 19 5.20 -21.83 29.15
C MET A 19 6.50 -22.24 28.46
N ILE A 20 7.56 -21.43 28.50
CA ILE A 20 8.92 -21.79 28.05
C ILE A 20 9.45 -23.03 28.80
N LYS A 21 9.16 -23.18 30.10
CA LYS A 21 9.46 -24.41 30.85
C LYS A 21 8.60 -25.60 30.43
N GLY A 22 7.33 -25.37 30.12
CA GLY A 22 6.40 -26.40 29.64
C GLY A 22 6.74 -26.93 28.24
N GLU A 23 7.19 -26.04 27.33
CA GLU A 23 7.56 -26.41 25.95
C GLU A 23 8.94 -27.06 25.86
N ARG A 24 9.88 -26.72 26.76
CA ARG A 24 11.12 -27.49 26.97
C ARG A 24 10.87 -28.96 27.30
N HIS A 25 9.70 -29.29 27.86
CA HIS A 25 9.33 -30.65 28.25
C HIS A 25 8.60 -31.45 27.16
N LEU A 26 8.24 -30.86 26.01
CA LEU A 26 7.43 -31.56 25.00
C LEU A 26 8.19 -32.63 24.21
N PHE A 27 9.52 -32.67 24.28
CA PHE A 27 10.35 -33.57 23.46
C PHE A 27 11.45 -34.31 24.22
N ALA A 28 11.43 -34.29 25.54
CA ALA A 28 12.45 -34.97 26.34
C ALA A 28 11.85 -36.11 27.15
N SER A 29 12.14 -37.36 26.75
CA SER A 29 12.34 -38.41 27.75
C SER A 29 13.48 -37.98 28.68
N SER A 30 13.60 -38.55 29.89
CA SER A 30 14.74 -38.24 30.78
C SER A 30 16.09 -38.40 30.08
N ASP A 31 16.16 -39.28 29.09
CA ASP A 31 17.37 -39.66 28.36
C ASP A 31 17.76 -38.61 27.31
N ASP A 32 16.80 -37.98 26.63
CA ASP A 32 17.05 -36.91 25.65
C ASP A 32 17.68 -35.67 26.33
N ASN A 33 17.35 -35.40 27.60
CA ASN A 33 17.98 -34.33 28.38
C ASN A 33 19.44 -34.62 28.75
N ILE A 34 19.80 -35.88 28.98
CA ILE A 34 21.18 -36.30 29.27
C ILE A 34 22.02 -36.21 28.01
N VAL A 35 21.51 -36.73 26.89
CA VAL A 35 22.10 -36.61 25.56
C VAL A 35 22.37 -35.14 25.23
N MET A 36 21.40 -34.26 25.49
CA MET A 36 21.55 -32.86 25.16
C MET A 36 22.63 -32.14 25.98
N LYS A 37 22.78 -32.49 27.27
CA LYS A 37 23.89 -31.97 28.10
C LYS A 37 25.26 -32.38 27.56
N GLN A 38 25.40 -33.62 27.09
CA GLN A 38 26.64 -34.10 26.49
C GLN A 38 26.95 -33.36 25.19
N VAL A 39 25.95 -33.20 24.32
CA VAL A 39 26.09 -32.45 23.06
C VAL A 39 26.51 -31.00 23.33
N LEU A 40 25.86 -30.31 24.27
CA LEU A 40 26.21 -28.94 24.64
C LEU A 40 27.64 -28.83 25.18
N ALA A 41 28.12 -29.82 25.94
CA ALA A 41 29.48 -29.84 26.48
C ALA A 41 30.57 -29.92 25.38
N THR A 42 30.24 -30.41 24.19
CA THR A 42 31.17 -30.44 23.05
C THR A 42 31.31 -29.11 22.32
N HIS A 43 30.49 -28.10 22.64
CA HIS A 43 30.44 -26.85 21.88
C HIS A 43 31.31 -25.77 22.51
N SER A 44 32.41 -25.43 21.83
CA SER A 44 33.36 -24.40 22.25
C SER A 44 33.80 -23.60 21.02
N PRO A 45 32.93 -22.74 20.47
CA PRO A 45 33.25 -22.00 19.25
C PRO A 45 34.38 -20.99 19.51
N ASP A 46 35.36 -20.94 18.60
CA ASP A 46 36.56 -20.09 18.70
C ASP A 46 36.43 -18.76 17.91
N GLY A 47 35.23 -18.48 17.40
CA GLY A 47 34.93 -17.33 16.56
C GLY A 47 35.12 -17.58 15.06
N ARG A 48 35.50 -18.80 14.64
CA ARG A 48 35.46 -19.18 13.22
C ARG A 48 34.05 -19.12 12.68
N GLU A 49 33.88 -18.41 11.57
CA GLU A 49 32.64 -18.41 10.81
C GLU A 49 32.85 -19.10 9.47
N VAL A 50 31.88 -19.95 9.10
CA VAL A 50 31.80 -20.57 7.79
C VAL A 50 30.55 -20.00 7.15
N ASP A 51 30.69 -19.46 5.93
CA ASP A 51 29.53 -19.09 5.14
C ASP A 51 28.81 -20.38 4.69
N ALA A 52 27.82 -20.78 5.48
CA ALA A 52 27.14 -22.06 5.36
C ALA A 52 26.25 -22.14 4.12
N ARG A 53 25.75 -21.02 3.60
CA ARG A 53 24.72 -20.99 2.54
C ARG A 53 25.24 -21.50 1.19
N PRO A 54 26.40 -21.05 0.66
CA PRO A 54 26.94 -21.58 -0.60
C PRO A 54 27.25 -23.07 -0.53
N LEU A 55 27.83 -23.54 0.59
CA LEU A 55 28.13 -24.96 0.79
C LEU A 55 26.85 -25.79 0.89
N PHE A 56 25.82 -25.29 1.58
CA PHE A 56 24.51 -25.95 1.67
C PHE A 56 23.81 -26.07 0.31
N GLN A 57 23.91 -25.07 -0.56
CA GLN A 57 23.36 -25.15 -1.93
C GLN A 57 24.04 -26.25 -2.75
N LEU A 58 25.35 -26.44 -2.61
CA LEU A 58 26.08 -27.53 -3.27
C LEU A 58 25.63 -28.91 -2.75
N ILE A 59 25.44 -29.04 -1.43
CA ILE A 59 24.91 -30.26 -0.80
C ILE A 59 23.52 -30.60 -1.36
N GLN A 60 22.63 -29.60 -1.46
CA GLN A 60 21.30 -29.78 -2.04
C GLN A 60 21.36 -30.28 -3.48
N ASP A 61 22.24 -29.71 -4.31
CA ASP A 61 22.40 -30.13 -5.72
C ASP A 61 22.89 -31.59 -5.82
N ILE A 62 23.92 -31.98 -5.04
CA ILE A 62 24.43 -33.36 -5.01
C ILE A 62 23.33 -34.34 -4.60
N LEU A 63 22.64 -34.06 -3.48
CA LEU A 63 21.65 -34.99 -2.92
C LEU A 63 20.38 -35.09 -3.78
N GLN A 64 19.95 -34.00 -4.44
CA GLN A 64 18.81 -34.03 -5.38
C GLN A 64 19.09 -34.89 -6.62
N ARG A 65 20.34 -34.86 -7.14
CA ARG A 65 20.76 -35.64 -8.32
C ARG A 65 21.08 -37.10 -7.99
N SER A 66 21.25 -37.43 -6.72
CA SER A 66 21.60 -38.78 -6.23
C SER A 66 20.37 -39.68 -6.03
N THR A 67 19.45 -39.73 -7.00
CA THR A 67 18.22 -40.54 -6.92
C THR A 67 18.20 -41.72 -7.91
N PRO A 68 17.49 -42.82 -7.60
CA PRO A 68 17.50 -44.06 -8.40
C PRO A 68 16.89 -43.93 -9.80
N THR A 69 16.22 -42.83 -10.10
CA THR A 69 15.30 -42.69 -11.23
C THR A 69 15.98 -42.39 -12.57
N VAL A 70 17.30 -42.24 -12.61
CA VAL A 70 18.02 -41.87 -13.84
C VAL A 70 18.76 -43.08 -14.40
N VAL A 71 18.07 -43.86 -15.25
CA VAL A 71 18.78 -44.64 -16.28
C VAL A 71 19.35 -43.62 -17.25
N VAL A 72 20.66 -43.39 -17.20
CA VAL A 72 21.36 -42.55 -18.17
C VAL A 72 21.28 -43.23 -19.53
N THR A 73 20.31 -42.84 -20.35
CA THR A 73 20.36 -43.08 -21.80
C THR A 73 21.30 -42.03 -22.41
N PRO A 74 22.05 -42.35 -23.48
CA PRO A 74 23.15 -41.48 -23.97
C PRO A 74 22.73 -40.10 -24.53
N GLN A 75 21.47 -39.69 -24.37
CA GLN A 75 20.89 -38.51 -25.04
C GLN A 75 19.99 -37.62 -24.17
N THR A 76 19.97 -37.76 -22.84
CA THR A 76 19.35 -36.71 -22.02
C THR A 76 20.29 -35.50 -21.98
N HIS A 77 19.85 -34.43 -22.65
CA HIS A 77 20.45 -33.09 -22.64
C HIS A 77 21.08 -32.79 -21.27
N MET A 78 22.40 -32.60 -21.24
CA MET A 78 23.05 -31.88 -20.15
C MET A 78 22.46 -30.47 -20.16
N GLU A 79 21.50 -30.19 -19.28
CA GLU A 79 21.17 -28.80 -18.95
C GLU A 79 22.49 -28.15 -18.54
N ALA A 80 22.85 -27.08 -19.26
CA ALA A 80 24.06 -26.32 -18.98
C ALA A 80 23.98 -25.87 -17.52
N VAL A 81 24.80 -26.47 -16.67
CA VAL A 81 25.01 -26.04 -15.30
C VAL A 81 25.51 -24.60 -15.39
N GLU A 82 24.68 -23.64 -14.99
CA GLU A 82 25.17 -22.31 -14.70
C GLU A 82 26.25 -22.45 -13.63
N ASP A 83 27.45 -22.02 -13.99
CA ASP A 83 28.71 -22.27 -13.30
C ASP A 83 28.83 -21.45 -12.00
N ARG A 84 27.96 -21.72 -11.02
CA ARG A 84 27.95 -21.05 -9.71
C ARG A 84 29.14 -21.45 -8.84
N ALA A 85 29.84 -22.52 -9.18
CA ALA A 85 31.02 -23.03 -8.47
C ALA A 85 32.31 -22.25 -8.75
N HIS A 86 32.30 -21.28 -9.68
CA HIS A 86 33.48 -20.51 -10.08
C HIS A 86 33.59 -19.10 -9.46
N HIS A 87 32.77 -18.77 -8.46
CA HIS A 87 32.99 -17.53 -7.70
C HIS A 87 34.27 -17.69 -6.83
N PRO A 88 35.29 -16.82 -6.97
CA PRO A 88 36.58 -17.00 -6.28
C PRO A 88 36.51 -17.18 -4.76
N ALA A 89 35.52 -16.54 -4.11
CA ALA A 89 35.28 -16.66 -2.67
C ALA A 89 34.78 -18.05 -2.26
N VAL A 90 33.91 -18.67 -3.07
CA VAL A 90 33.40 -20.04 -2.83
C VAL A 90 34.52 -21.06 -3.05
N ALA A 91 35.35 -20.88 -4.09
CA ALA A 91 36.48 -21.75 -4.36
C ALA A 91 37.50 -21.76 -3.21
N GLY A 92 37.88 -20.60 -2.68
CA GLY A 92 38.80 -20.51 -1.54
C GLY A 92 38.23 -21.12 -0.25
N MET A 93 36.92 -21.01 -0.02
CA MET A 93 36.24 -21.67 1.10
C MET A 93 36.28 -23.20 0.97
N LEU A 94 35.96 -23.73 -0.22
CA LEU A 94 35.99 -25.17 -0.47
C LEU A 94 37.40 -25.75 -0.30
N GLU A 95 38.44 -25.05 -0.75
CA GLU A 95 39.83 -25.47 -0.55
C GLU A 95 40.18 -25.58 0.95
N ALA A 96 39.78 -24.60 1.76
CA ALA A 96 40.02 -24.59 3.20
C ALA A 96 39.24 -25.70 3.95
N LEU A 97 38.05 -26.07 3.46
CA LEU A 97 37.16 -27.04 4.10
C LEU A 97 37.36 -28.48 3.60
N ALA A 98 37.95 -28.69 2.43
CA ALA A 98 38.08 -30.00 1.78
C ALA A 98 38.70 -31.07 2.69
N TYR A 99 39.81 -30.75 3.37
CA TYR A 99 40.44 -31.67 4.32
C TYR A 99 39.52 -32.00 5.51
N THR A 100 38.79 -31.01 6.01
CA THR A 100 37.84 -31.20 7.13
C THR A 100 36.69 -32.11 6.71
N ILE A 101 36.10 -31.88 5.54
CA ILE A 101 35.03 -32.70 4.97
C ILE A 101 35.51 -34.14 4.77
N HIS A 102 36.69 -34.33 4.17
CA HIS A 102 37.26 -35.65 3.96
C HIS A 102 37.54 -36.40 5.27
N ARG A 103 38.04 -35.68 6.29
CA ARG A 103 38.28 -36.26 7.63
C ARG A 103 36.98 -36.69 8.30
N ILE A 104 35.91 -35.92 8.15
CA ILE A 104 34.57 -36.26 8.68
C ILE A 104 34.03 -37.52 7.98
N SER A 105 34.07 -37.56 6.65
CA SER A 105 33.63 -38.73 5.87
C SER A 105 34.40 -39.99 6.29
N SER A 106 35.73 -39.88 6.44
CA SER A 106 36.58 -40.99 6.89
C SER A 106 36.20 -41.49 8.29
N GLU A 107 35.95 -40.59 9.24
CA GLU A 107 35.51 -40.93 10.61
C GLU A 107 34.11 -41.57 10.60
N MET A 108 33.18 -41.03 9.80
CA MET A 108 31.84 -41.60 9.63
C MET A 108 31.93 -43.05 9.14
N ILE A 109 32.60 -43.30 8.01
CA ILE A 109 32.74 -44.63 7.42
C ILE A 109 33.43 -45.60 8.39
N TYR A 110 34.55 -45.19 9.00
CA TYR A 110 35.30 -46.04 9.93
C TYR A 110 34.44 -46.50 11.10
N LYS A 111 33.71 -45.58 11.74
CA LYS A 111 32.86 -45.90 12.91
C LYS A 111 31.60 -46.69 12.54
N CYS A 112 31.07 -46.51 11.33
CA CYS A 112 29.99 -47.34 10.80
C CYS A 112 30.42 -48.81 10.66
N THR A 113 31.67 -49.08 10.25
CA THR A 113 32.18 -50.46 10.09
C THR A 113 32.61 -51.11 11.41
N SER A 114 32.94 -50.33 12.43
CA SER A 114 33.42 -50.85 13.72
C SER A 114 32.28 -51.25 14.70
N GLY A 115 31.01 -51.18 14.27
CA GLY A 115 29.85 -51.46 15.13
C GLY A 115 29.64 -50.44 16.25
N SER A 116 30.16 -49.22 16.11
CA SER A 116 30.00 -48.15 17.11
C SER A 116 28.55 -47.66 17.14
N ASP A 117 28.01 -47.41 18.33
CA ASP A 117 26.68 -46.82 18.48
C ASP A 117 26.60 -45.44 17.80
N ALA A 118 25.48 -45.16 17.12
CA ALA A 118 25.25 -43.93 16.36
C ALA A 118 25.36 -42.67 17.23
N HIS A 119 25.01 -42.77 18.52
CA HIS A 119 25.20 -41.68 19.48
C HIS A 119 26.68 -41.34 19.68
N ALA A 120 27.52 -42.36 19.89
CA ALA A 120 28.96 -42.19 20.12
C ALA A 120 29.65 -41.60 18.89
N THR A 121 29.29 -42.06 17.69
CA THR A 121 29.78 -41.48 16.42
C THR A 121 29.36 -40.02 16.29
N THR A 122 28.10 -39.71 16.57
CA THR A 122 27.59 -38.33 16.54
C THR A 122 28.37 -37.42 17.51
N LEU A 123 28.63 -37.86 18.74
CA LEU A 123 29.43 -37.11 19.71
C LEU A 123 30.90 -36.95 19.28
N SER A 124 31.50 -37.98 18.64
CA SER A 124 32.85 -37.89 18.08
C SER A 124 32.95 -36.76 17.05
N LEU A 125 31.98 -36.70 16.12
CA LEU A 125 31.89 -35.63 15.11
C LEU A 125 31.71 -34.24 15.75
N PHE A 126 30.85 -34.12 16.76
CA PHE A 126 30.66 -32.86 17.46
C PHE A 126 31.91 -32.37 18.21
N ASN A 127 32.70 -33.28 18.79
CA ASN A 127 33.99 -32.96 19.40
C ASN A 127 35.03 -32.53 18.35
N MET A 128 35.08 -33.24 17.21
CA MET A 128 35.95 -32.88 16.08
C MET A 128 35.63 -31.49 15.54
N LEU A 129 34.36 -31.09 15.57
CA LEU A 129 33.85 -29.81 15.11
C LEU A 129 33.60 -28.81 16.25
N SER A 130 34.18 -29.01 17.43
CA SER A 130 33.88 -28.24 18.65
C SER A 130 34.00 -26.71 18.47
N SER A 131 34.98 -26.27 17.69
CA SER A 131 35.27 -24.87 17.35
C SER A 131 34.28 -24.21 16.40
N TYR A 132 33.42 -24.98 15.72
CA TYR A 132 32.47 -24.46 14.74
C TYR A 132 31.12 -24.11 15.38
N THR A 133 30.40 -23.17 14.75
CA THR A 133 29.00 -22.86 15.05
C THR A 133 28.07 -24.03 14.70
N TRP A 134 26.85 -24.05 15.24
CA TRP A 134 25.92 -25.17 15.04
C TRP A 134 25.51 -25.37 13.58
N ASP A 135 25.27 -24.28 12.85
CA ASP A 135 25.01 -24.28 11.41
C ASP A 135 26.19 -24.89 10.64
N ALA A 136 27.41 -24.42 10.87
CA ALA A 136 28.62 -24.94 10.23
C ALA A 136 28.86 -26.42 10.56
N LYS A 137 28.63 -26.83 11.82
CA LYS A 137 28.74 -28.23 12.25
C LYS A 137 27.84 -29.14 11.41
N VAL A 138 26.57 -28.77 11.26
CA VAL A 138 25.59 -29.57 10.50
C VAL A 138 25.94 -29.58 9.02
N VAL A 139 26.27 -28.43 8.43
CA VAL A 139 26.60 -28.32 7.01
C VAL A 139 27.86 -29.10 6.66
N LEU A 140 28.91 -29.09 7.50
CA LEU A 140 30.13 -29.86 7.25
C LEU A 140 29.91 -31.38 7.31
N VAL A 141 29.07 -31.85 8.25
CA VAL A 141 28.70 -33.27 8.31
C VAL A 141 27.83 -33.66 7.11
N LEU A 142 26.86 -32.82 6.73
CA LEU A 142 26.04 -33.08 5.55
C LEU A 142 26.86 -33.02 4.25
N ALA A 143 27.89 -32.18 4.18
CA ALA A 143 28.82 -32.17 3.04
C ALA A 143 29.57 -33.49 2.93
N ALA A 144 30.11 -34.01 4.04
CA ALA A 144 30.78 -35.30 4.07
C ALA A 144 29.85 -36.43 3.66
N PHE A 145 28.63 -36.46 4.21
CA PHE A 145 27.60 -37.41 3.83
C PHE A 145 27.22 -37.30 2.34
N ALA A 146 27.08 -36.08 1.81
CA ALA A 146 26.73 -35.85 0.42
C ALA A 146 27.82 -36.32 -0.54
N VAL A 147 29.10 -36.19 -0.17
CA VAL A 147 30.22 -36.78 -0.92
C VAL A 147 30.07 -38.31 -0.96
N ASP A 148 29.90 -38.95 0.19
CA ASP A 148 29.82 -40.42 0.26
C ASP A 148 28.58 -40.96 -0.50
N TYR A 149 27.43 -40.32 -0.34
CA TYR A 149 26.19 -40.69 -0.99
C TYR A 149 26.22 -40.41 -2.51
N GLY A 150 26.77 -39.26 -2.89
CA GLY A 150 26.94 -38.86 -4.28
C GLY A 150 27.90 -39.77 -5.02
N GLU A 151 29.03 -40.15 -4.42
CA GLU A 151 29.98 -41.11 -5.01
C GLU A 151 29.34 -42.49 -5.23
N PHE A 152 28.52 -42.96 -4.29
CA PHE A 152 27.77 -44.20 -4.43
C PHE A 152 26.83 -44.15 -5.65
N TRP A 153 25.98 -43.13 -5.73
CA TRP A 153 25.02 -43.00 -6.83
C TRP A 153 25.67 -42.67 -8.18
N LEU A 154 26.73 -41.87 -8.20
CA LEU A 154 27.50 -41.58 -9.41
C LEU A 154 28.11 -42.87 -9.98
N THR A 155 28.67 -43.72 -9.11
CA THR A 155 29.20 -45.03 -9.51
C THR A 155 28.07 -45.92 -10.03
N ALA A 156 26.93 -45.95 -9.33
CA ALA A 156 25.75 -46.74 -9.72
C ALA A 156 25.14 -46.29 -11.07
N GLN A 157 25.06 -44.99 -11.33
CA GLN A 157 24.47 -44.44 -12.55
C GLN A 157 25.40 -44.62 -13.78
N LEU A 158 26.72 -44.55 -13.58
CA LEU A 158 27.69 -44.57 -14.69
C LEU A 158 28.29 -45.96 -14.97
N HIS A 159 28.01 -46.98 -14.16
CA HIS A 159 28.70 -48.29 -14.26
C HIS A 159 28.51 -49.00 -15.62
N THR A 160 27.44 -48.70 -16.36
CA THR A 160 27.17 -49.29 -17.68
C THR A 160 27.86 -48.54 -18.82
N VAL A 161 28.26 -47.29 -18.61
CA VAL A 161 28.74 -46.38 -19.67
C VAL A 161 30.22 -45.99 -19.50
N HIS A 162 30.72 -45.88 -18.26
CA HIS A 162 32.07 -45.40 -18.00
C HIS A 162 33.00 -46.52 -17.47
N PRO A 163 34.12 -46.84 -18.17
CA PRO A 163 35.00 -47.96 -17.79
C PRO A 163 35.54 -47.89 -16.35
N LEU A 164 35.92 -46.70 -15.87
CA LEU A 164 36.36 -46.52 -14.48
C LEU A 164 35.22 -46.81 -13.48
N ALA A 165 34.01 -46.30 -13.74
CA ALA A 165 32.87 -46.53 -12.87
C ALA A 165 32.49 -48.01 -12.84
N LYS A 166 32.62 -48.71 -13.98
CA LYS A 166 32.44 -50.16 -14.07
C LYS A 166 33.44 -50.94 -13.20
N SER A 167 34.73 -50.58 -13.22
CA SER A 167 35.73 -51.25 -12.38
C SER A 167 35.49 -50.99 -10.89
N VAL A 168 35.15 -49.75 -10.51
CA VAL A 168 34.85 -49.38 -9.13
C VAL A 168 33.55 -50.03 -8.64
N SER A 169 32.52 -50.11 -9.50
CA SER A 169 31.22 -50.70 -9.15
C SER A 169 31.34 -52.19 -8.84
N LEU A 170 32.19 -52.93 -9.57
CA LEU A 170 32.46 -54.35 -9.32
C LEU A 170 33.10 -54.57 -7.95
N LEU A 171 34.05 -53.71 -7.55
CA LEU A 171 34.68 -53.80 -6.22
C LEU A 171 33.72 -53.40 -5.10
N LYS A 172 32.80 -52.47 -5.36
CA LYS A 172 31.75 -52.04 -4.41
C LYS A 172 30.50 -52.94 -4.45
N GLN A 173 30.49 -54.03 -5.23
CA GLN A 173 29.34 -54.92 -5.45
C GLN A 173 28.03 -54.20 -5.83
N VAL A 174 28.15 -53.06 -6.51
CA VAL A 174 27.00 -52.22 -6.89
C VAL A 174 26.04 -52.90 -7.89
N PRO A 175 26.50 -53.69 -8.89
CA PRO A 175 25.60 -54.40 -9.79
C PRO A 175 24.58 -55.30 -9.08
N ASP A 176 25.00 -56.04 -8.05
CA ASP A 176 24.14 -56.92 -7.27
C ASP A 176 23.07 -56.12 -6.49
N ILE A 177 23.43 -54.93 -6.01
CA ILE A 177 22.49 -53.99 -5.35
C ILE A 177 21.46 -53.46 -6.36
N ILE A 178 21.90 -53.16 -7.59
CA ILE A 178 21.04 -52.64 -8.66
C ILE A 178 20.06 -53.72 -9.16
N GLU A 179 20.50 -54.98 -9.31
CA GLU A 179 19.63 -56.09 -9.70
C GLU A 179 18.48 -56.33 -8.70
N HIS A 180 18.66 -55.93 -7.43
CA HIS A 180 17.67 -56.05 -6.36
C HIS A 180 17.00 -54.71 -5.99
N THR A 181 17.09 -53.69 -6.87
CA THR A 181 16.55 -52.34 -6.61
C THR A 181 15.08 -52.35 -6.22
N ASP A 182 14.24 -53.19 -6.84
CA ASP A 182 12.80 -53.26 -6.54
C ASP A 182 12.51 -53.68 -5.09
N VAL A 183 13.36 -54.54 -4.51
CA VAL A 183 13.25 -54.99 -3.11
C VAL A 183 13.81 -53.94 -2.14
N LEU A 184 14.85 -53.20 -2.56
CA LEU A 184 15.50 -52.17 -1.76
C LEU A 184 14.81 -50.79 -1.85
N LYS A 185 13.88 -50.62 -2.80
CA LYS A 185 13.17 -49.35 -3.04
C LYS A 185 12.56 -48.72 -1.78
N PRO A 186 11.82 -49.45 -0.91
CA PRO A 186 11.29 -48.86 0.33
C PRO A 186 12.37 -48.33 1.28
N ARG A 187 13.57 -48.94 1.27
CA ARG A 187 14.72 -48.50 2.07
C ARG A 187 15.31 -47.22 1.51
N PHE A 188 15.49 -47.15 0.19
CA PHE A 188 15.93 -45.92 -0.48
C PHE A 188 14.92 -44.79 -0.30
N ASP A 189 13.62 -45.07 -0.38
CA ASP A 189 12.56 -44.09 -0.13
C ASP A 189 12.64 -43.55 1.31
N THR A 190 12.89 -44.43 2.29
CA THR A 190 13.07 -44.01 3.69
C THR A 190 14.31 -43.15 3.90
N ILE A 191 15.44 -43.50 3.25
CA ILE A 191 16.66 -42.69 3.25
C ILE A 191 16.40 -41.32 2.60
N ASN A 192 15.75 -41.28 1.44
CA ASN A 192 15.44 -40.03 0.74
C ASN A 192 14.51 -39.13 1.56
N ASN A 193 13.52 -39.70 2.23
CA ASN A 193 12.64 -38.96 3.13
C ASN A 193 13.40 -38.36 4.32
N LEU A 194 14.36 -39.10 4.89
CA LEU A 194 15.22 -38.61 5.96
C LEU A 194 16.20 -37.53 5.45
N ILE A 195 16.78 -37.71 4.27
CA ILE A 195 17.62 -36.70 3.61
C ILE A 195 16.86 -35.40 3.44
N LYS A 196 15.62 -35.45 2.94
CA LYS A 196 14.76 -34.28 2.80
C LYS A 196 14.54 -33.59 4.15
N ALA A 197 14.17 -34.34 5.19
CA ALA A 197 13.98 -33.80 6.53
C ALA A 197 15.26 -33.13 7.09
N MET A 198 16.43 -33.72 6.85
CA MET A 198 17.73 -33.14 7.23
C MET A 198 18.03 -31.83 6.48
N LEU A 199 17.73 -31.77 5.18
CA LEU A 199 17.90 -30.55 4.39
C LEU A 199 16.96 -29.44 4.89
N ASP A 200 15.68 -29.75 5.11
CA ASP A 200 14.68 -28.78 5.58
C ASP A 200 15.07 -28.18 6.94
N VAL A 201 15.44 -29.02 7.92
CA VAL A 201 15.87 -28.53 9.24
C VAL A 201 17.17 -27.74 9.17
N THR A 202 18.12 -28.14 8.31
CA THR A 202 19.41 -27.44 8.16
C THR A 202 19.22 -26.08 7.52
N ASN A 203 18.38 -25.98 6.49
CA ASN A 203 18.02 -24.70 5.88
C ASN A 203 17.43 -23.75 6.92
N CYS A 204 16.51 -24.24 7.76
CA CYS A 204 15.91 -23.46 8.83
C CYS A 204 16.97 -22.97 9.86
N ILE A 205 17.93 -23.81 10.26
CA ILE A 205 19.03 -23.40 11.14
C ILE A 205 19.88 -22.28 10.51
N ILE A 206 20.18 -22.37 9.21
CA ILE A 206 20.91 -21.34 8.46
C ILE A 206 20.11 -20.03 8.42
N GLU A 207 18.81 -20.09 8.14
CA GLU A 207 17.93 -18.92 8.10
C GLU A 207 17.89 -18.17 9.43
N PHE A 208 17.92 -18.87 10.58
CA PHE A 208 18.04 -18.22 11.89
C PHE A 208 19.35 -17.45 12.07
N LYS A 209 20.47 -17.98 11.58
CA LYS A 209 21.79 -17.32 11.65
C LYS A 209 21.86 -16.11 10.72
N GLU A 210 21.13 -16.12 9.61
CA GLU A 210 21.05 -15.03 8.63
C GLU A 210 20.05 -13.92 9.01
N LEU A 211 19.26 -14.09 10.09
CA LEU A 211 18.35 -13.03 10.54
C LEU A 211 19.11 -11.73 10.88
N PRO A 212 18.59 -10.56 10.48
CA PRO A 212 19.29 -9.29 10.64
C PRO A 212 19.34 -8.88 12.13
N SER A 213 20.55 -8.88 12.70
CA SER A 213 20.82 -8.59 14.11
C SER A 213 20.44 -7.18 14.55
N GLU A 214 20.30 -6.24 13.62
CA GLU A 214 19.81 -4.88 13.85
C GLU A 214 18.37 -4.85 14.36
N TYR A 215 17.53 -5.80 13.91
CA TYR A 215 16.09 -5.82 14.20
C TYR A 215 15.72 -6.85 15.26
N ILE A 216 16.50 -7.93 15.41
CA ILE A 216 16.22 -8.98 16.39
C ILE A 216 17.44 -9.30 17.24
N SER A 217 17.26 -9.22 18.56
CA SER A 217 18.30 -9.61 19.53
C SER A 217 18.19 -11.11 19.83
N PRO A 218 19.34 -11.80 20.06
CA PRO A 218 19.36 -13.16 20.60
C PRO A 218 18.55 -13.34 21.89
N ASP A 219 18.35 -12.26 22.67
CA ASP A 219 17.62 -12.28 23.94
C ASP A 219 16.09 -12.10 23.78
N SER A 220 15.60 -11.85 22.56
CA SER A 220 14.16 -11.79 22.32
C SER A 220 13.52 -13.15 22.59
N PRO A 221 12.30 -13.22 23.14
CA PRO A 221 11.74 -14.48 23.64
C PRO A 221 11.62 -15.55 22.55
N ASP A 222 11.24 -15.15 21.32
CA ASP A 222 11.06 -16.05 20.19
C ASP A 222 12.42 -16.55 19.65
N MET A 223 13.42 -15.65 19.56
CA MET A 223 14.79 -16.02 19.19
C MET A 223 15.48 -16.88 20.26
N ALA A 224 15.34 -16.54 21.54
CA ALA A 224 15.92 -17.30 22.65
C ALA A 224 15.34 -18.73 22.72
N MET A 225 14.05 -18.88 22.41
CA MET A 225 13.41 -20.19 22.27
C MET A 225 14.02 -20.97 21.11
N ALA A 226 14.13 -20.36 19.92
CA ALA A 226 14.76 -21.00 18.76
C ALA A 226 16.21 -21.41 19.06
N MET A 227 17.03 -20.51 19.61
CA MET A 227 18.43 -20.75 19.97
C MET A 227 18.61 -21.90 20.97
N ALA A 228 17.64 -22.11 21.87
CA ALA A 228 17.66 -23.25 22.79
C ALA A 228 17.38 -24.59 22.09
N HIS A 229 16.66 -24.58 20.95
CA HIS A 229 16.31 -25.77 20.17
C HIS A 229 17.26 -26.06 19.00
N ILE A 230 18.01 -25.07 18.50
CA ILE A 230 19.03 -25.25 17.44
C ILE A 230 20.00 -26.39 17.73
N PRO A 231 20.62 -26.50 18.93
CA PRO A 231 21.58 -27.58 19.15
C PRO A 231 20.92 -28.97 19.19
N THR A 232 19.64 -29.06 19.58
CA THR A 232 18.84 -30.29 19.47
C THR A 232 18.61 -30.64 18.01
N ALA A 233 18.23 -29.66 17.18
CA ALA A 233 18.04 -29.84 15.75
C ALA A 233 19.33 -30.27 15.04
N ALA A 234 20.45 -29.62 15.37
CA ALA A 234 21.77 -29.98 14.87
C ALA A 234 22.15 -31.41 15.22
N TYR A 235 21.91 -31.83 16.47
CA TYR A 235 22.16 -33.21 16.89
C TYR A 235 21.35 -34.22 16.08
N TRP A 236 20.04 -34.01 15.93
CA TRP A 236 19.19 -34.95 15.19
C TRP A 236 19.45 -34.93 13.68
N ALA A 237 19.90 -33.81 13.10
CA ALA A 237 20.36 -33.77 11.71
C ALA A 237 21.66 -34.57 11.52
N VAL A 238 22.68 -34.35 12.36
CA VAL A 238 23.97 -35.08 12.30
C VAL A 238 23.77 -36.58 12.56
N ARG A 239 22.96 -36.94 13.57
CA ARG A 239 22.65 -38.34 13.87
C ARG A 239 21.94 -39.03 12.71
N SER A 240 21.03 -38.33 12.05
CA SER A 240 20.35 -38.81 10.85
C SER A 240 21.32 -39.03 9.69
N ALA A 241 22.30 -38.14 9.50
CA ALA A 241 23.33 -38.30 8.47
C ALA A 241 24.21 -39.52 8.74
N VAL A 242 24.61 -39.74 9.99
CA VAL A 242 25.32 -40.95 10.43
C VAL A 242 24.47 -42.21 10.18
N ALA A 243 23.18 -42.18 10.50
CA ALA A 243 22.29 -43.31 10.26
C ALA A 243 22.17 -43.64 8.75
N CYS A 244 22.01 -42.63 7.89
CA CYS A 244 22.02 -42.81 6.44
C CYS A 244 23.36 -43.38 5.94
N ALA A 245 24.49 -42.85 6.41
CA ALA A 245 25.84 -43.32 6.04
C ALA A 245 26.07 -44.79 6.42
N THR A 246 25.64 -45.20 7.62
CA THR A 246 25.69 -46.60 8.06
C THR A 246 24.91 -47.49 7.09
N GLN A 247 23.70 -47.07 6.70
CA GLN A 247 22.82 -47.85 5.83
C GLN A 247 23.43 -48.03 4.42
N ILE A 248 24.06 -47.00 3.87
CA ILE A 248 24.77 -47.09 2.58
C ILE A 248 26.01 -47.98 2.68
N THR A 249 26.79 -47.84 3.76
CA THR A 249 28.00 -48.64 3.98
C THR A 249 27.68 -50.13 4.13
N MET A 250 26.59 -50.45 4.84
CA MET A 250 26.12 -51.83 4.99
C MET A 250 25.68 -52.43 3.65
N LEU A 251 25.03 -51.65 2.77
CA LEU A 251 24.66 -52.10 1.43
C LEU A 251 25.89 -52.47 0.59
N ILE A 252 26.97 -51.68 0.68
CA ILE A 252 28.24 -51.93 -0.04
C ILE A 252 28.97 -53.17 0.51
N GLY A 253 28.95 -53.38 1.83
CA GLY A 253 29.75 -54.42 2.49
C GLY A 253 29.11 -55.81 2.60
N LEU A 254 27.78 -55.90 2.68
CA LEU A 254 27.05 -57.15 2.95
C LEU A 254 26.08 -57.56 1.83
N GLY A 255 25.97 -56.76 0.76
CA GLY A 255 25.11 -57.04 -0.39
C GLY A 255 23.61 -57.07 -0.06
N HIS A 256 22.82 -57.71 -0.93
CA HIS A 256 21.36 -57.85 -0.79
C HIS A 256 20.94 -58.95 0.20
N GLU A 257 21.86 -59.85 0.58
CA GLU A 257 21.61 -60.96 1.53
C GLU A 257 21.36 -60.47 2.97
N TYR A 258 21.57 -59.17 3.23
CA TYR A 258 21.04 -58.48 4.40
C TYR A 258 19.52 -58.30 4.28
N MET A 259 18.76 -59.40 4.26
CA MET A 259 17.30 -59.38 4.27
C MET A 259 16.75 -58.99 5.66
N SER A 260 16.07 -57.83 5.68
CA SER A 260 14.90 -57.49 6.50
C SER A 260 15.01 -57.61 8.03
N SER A 261 15.65 -56.63 8.68
CA SER A 261 15.13 -56.17 9.97
C SER A 261 14.14 -55.03 9.69
N THR A 262 12.85 -55.26 9.91
CA THR A 262 11.83 -54.18 9.91
C THR A 262 12.20 -53.06 10.89
N THR A 263 13.03 -53.38 11.88
CA THR A 263 13.60 -52.49 12.88
C THR A 263 14.42 -51.34 12.28
N GLU A 264 15.29 -51.58 11.29
CA GLU A 264 16.16 -50.52 10.72
C GLU A 264 15.40 -49.51 9.84
N ALA A 265 14.46 -50.00 9.03
CA ALA A 265 13.60 -49.12 8.23
C ALA A 265 12.66 -48.29 9.13
N TRP A 266 12.21 -48.88 10.24
CA TRP A 266 11.43 -48.18 11.26
C TRP A 266 12.26 -47.13 12.00
N GLU A 267 13.54 -47.39 12.29
CA GLU A 267 14.46 -46.43 12.90
C GLU A 267 14.67 -45.19 12.02
N LEU A 268 14.95 -45.36 10.73
CA LEU A 268 15.10 -44.23 9.80
C LEU A 268 13.78 -43.43 9.65
N SER A 269 12.65 -44.12 9.60
CA SER A 269 11.32 -43.48 9.54
C SER A 269 11.02 -42.69 10.81
N SER A 270 11.37 -43.25 11.97
CA SER A 270 11.24 -42.59 13.27
C SER A 270 12.14 -41.36 13.39
N LEU A 271 13.38 -41.44 12.91
CA LEU A 271 14.29 -40.30 12.79
C LEU A 271 13.71 -39.22 11.86
N ALA A 272 13.15 -39.61 10.71
CA ALA A 272 12.56 -38.65 9.76
C ALA A 272 11.37 -37.92 10.40
N HIS A 273 10.50 -38.65 11.10
CA HIS A 273 9.40 -38.05 11.87
C HIS A 273 9.91 -37.11 12.97
N LYS A 274 10.95 -37.49 13.72
CA LYS A 274 11.55 -36.66 14.78
C LYS A 274 12.15 -35.37 14.22
N VAL A 275 12.93 -35.45 13.14
CA VAL A 275 13.53 -34.29 12.47
C VAL A 275 12.45 -33.38 11.88
N ASN A 276 11.42 -33.94 11.24
CA ASN A 276 10.31 -33.15 10.70
C ASN A 276 9.52 -32.41 11.79
N ASN A 277 9.31 -33.01 12.96
CA ASN A 277 8.65 -32.34 14.08
C ASN A 277 9.50 -31.18 14.63
N ILE A 278 10.82 -31.36 14.71
CA ILE A 278 11.74 -30.30 15.10
C ILE A 278 11.72 -29.17 14.07
N HIS A 279 11.80 -29.51 12.78
CA HIS A 279 11.69 -28.54 11.68
C HIS A 279 10.39 -27.74 11.79
N GLY A 280 9.22 -28.39 11.90
CA GLY A 280 7.93 -27.69 12.01
C GLY A 280 7.81 -26.77 13.23
N HIS A 281 8.51 -27.06 14.34
CA HIS A 281 8.61 -26.14 15.47
C HIS A 281 9.52 -24.94 15.16
N LEU A 282 10.71 -25.20 14.60
CA LEU A 282 11.66 -24.14 14.22
C LEU A 282 11.07 -23.20 13.16
N THR A 283 10.36 -23.72 12.16
CA THR A 283 9.67 -22.90 11.14
C THR A 283 8.67 -21.94 11.79
N LYS A 284 7.85 -22.42 12.74
CA LYS A 284 6.90 -21.55 13.47
C LYS A 284 7.61 -20.45 14.25
N GLN A 285 8.74 -20.75 14.89
CA GLN A 285 9.54 -19.74 15.59
C GLN A 285 10.18 -18.75 14.61
N LEU A 286 10.60 -19.21 13.43
CA LEU A 286 11.16 -18.37 12.39
C LEU A 286 10.13 -17.38 11.86
N ASP A 287 8.90 -17.84 11.61
CA ASP A 287 7.77 -17.00 11.19
C ASP A 287 7.47 -15.90 12.24
N LEU A 288 7.50 -16.24 13.53
CA LEU A 288 7.34 -15.27 14.62
C LEU A 288 8.47 -14.23 14.65
N CYS A 289 9.72 -14.67 14.47
CA CYS A 289 10.88 -13.78 14.41
C CYS A 289 10.80 -12.83 13.21
N GLN A 290 10.44 -13.34 12.04
CA GLN A 290 10.26 -12.54 10.82
C GLN A 290 9.15 -11.50 11.01
N LYS A 291 8.01 -11.90 11.58
CA LYS A 291 6.92 -10.97 11.91
C LYS A 291 7.38 -9.86 12.86
N HIS A 292 8.16 -10.19 13.89
CA HIS A 292 8.72 -9.20 14.82
C HIS A 292 9.68 -8.22 14.13
N ILE A 293 10.52 -8.72 13.22
CA ILE A 293 11.43 -7.90 12.41
C ILE A 293 10.64 -6.94 11.52
N ASP A 294 9.62 -7.44 10.84
CA ASP A 294 8.78 -6.64 9.94
C ASP A 294 8.02 -5.55 10.70
N GLU A 295 7.49 -5.86 11.88
CA GLU A 295 6.85 -4.88 12.76
C GLU A 295 7.83 -3.77 13.18
N LYS A 296 9.08 -4.12 13.56
CA LYS A 296 10.11 -3.14 13.92
C LYS A 296 10.54 -2.27 12.73
N LYS A 297 10.77 -2.88 11.56
CA LYS A 297 11.08 -2.15 10.32
C LYS A 297 9.98 -1.15 9.98
N HIS A 298 8.73 -1.56 10.11
CA HIS A 298 7.58 -0.69 9.87
C HIS A 298 7.53 0.49 10.87
N ILE A 299 7.80 0.25 12.15
CA ILE A 299 7.88 1.31 13.17
C ILE A 299 9.02 2.28 12.86
N GLU A 300 10.20 1.78 12.50
CA GLU A 300 11.35 2.61 12.16
C GLU A 300 11.12 3.45 10.90
N ALA A 301 10.55 2.86 9.85
CA ALA A 301 10.17 3.58 8.64
C ALA A 301 9.18 4.72 8.95
N TYR A 302 8.16 4.44 9.78
CA TYR A 302 7.21 5.46 10.23
C TYR A 302 7.90 6.59 11.02
N GLN A 303 8.76 6.26 11.97
CA GLN A 303 9.50 7.26 12.75
C GLN A 303 10.47 8.06 11.88
N THR A 304 11.03 7.45 10.85
CA THR A 304 11.90 8.11 9.87
C THR A 304 11.10 9.16 9.08
N LEU A 305 9.89 8.82 8.63
CA LEU A 305 8.99 9.78 7.99
C LEU A 305 8.67 10.97 8.90
N VAL A 306 8.32 10.71 10.16
CA VAL A 306 8.07 11.78 11.16
C VAL A 306 9.28 12.70 11.30
N ARG A 307 10.49 12.14 11.45
CA ARG A 307 11.73 12.91 11.57
C ARG A 307 12.04 13.72 10.29
N LEU A 308 11.81 13.14 9.12
CA LEU A 308 12.02 13.80 7.83
C LEU A 308 11.14 15.04 7.69
N PHE A 309 9.85 14.97 8.01
CA PHE A 309 8.95 16.13 7.90
C PHE A 309 9.18 17.19 8.98
N GLN A 310 9.86 16.86 10.08
CA GLN A 310 10.27 17.84 11.11
C GLN A 310 11.59 18.54 10.79
N ALA A 311 12.43 17.93 9.94
CA ALA A 311 13.74 18.46 9.57
C ALA A 311 13.65 19.46 8.40
N VAL A 312 14.60 20.40 8.37
CA VAL A 312 14.80 21.29 7.22
C VAL A 312 15.75 20.64 6.23
N HIS A 313 15.39 20.62 4.94
CA HIS A 313 16.19 20.01 3.88
C HIS A 313 16.66 21.05 2.86
N ILE A 314 17.75 20.70 2.16
CA ILE A 314 18.29 21.52 1.05
C ILE A 314 17.38 21.42 -0.19
N ASP A 315 16.83 20.23 -0.43
CA ASP A 315 15.86 19.95 -1.48
C ASP A 315 14.84 18.91 -1.01
N ASN A 316 13.77 18.75 -1.76
CA ASN A 316 12.66 17.83 -1.49
C ASN A 316 13.00 16.33 -1.68
N MET A 317 14.24 15.96 -2.02
CA MET A 317 14.54 14.59 -2.47
C MET A 317 14.46 13.53 -1.37
N LYS A 318 14.90 13.84 -0.15
CA LYS A 318 14.83 12.87 0.96
C LYS A 318 13.38 12.51 1.29
N ILE A 319 12.49 13.50 1.26
CA ILE A 319 11.07 13.34 1.53
C ILE A 319 10.39 12.57 0.38
N LEU A 320 10.61 13.00 -0.87
CA LEU A 320 10.00 12.34 -2.02
C LEU A 320 10.47 10.89 -2.17
N LYS A 321 11.75 10.60 -1.91
CA LYS A 321 12.22 9.21 -1.84
C LYS A 321 11.54 8.47 -0.69
N ALA A 322 11.49 9.00 0.52
CA ALA A 322 10.81 8.27 1.61
C ALA A 322 9.32 7.98 1.35
N LEU A 323 8.62 8.82 0.58
CA LEU A 323 7.21 8.62 0.21
C LEU A 323 7.01 7.71 -1.02
N LEU A 324 7.83 7.88 -2.05
CA LEU A 324 7.63 7.29 -3.39
C LEU A 324 8.59 6.13 -3.69
N TYR A 325 9.68 5.98 -2.92
CA TYR A 325 10.72 5.00 -3.19
C TYR A 325 10.21 3.59 -2.91
N SER A 326 9.90 2.90 -4.01
CA SER A 326 9.94 1.46 -4.04
C SER A 326 11.38 0.98 -4.24
N ARG A 327 11.61 -0.33 -4.21
CA ARG A 327 12.95 -0.95 -4.40
C ARG A 327 13.52 -0.74 -5.83
N ASP A 328 13.00 0.22 -6.58
CA ASP A 328 13.19 0.48 -7.99
C ASP A 328 13.73 1.90 -8.22
N ASP A 329 14.73 2.04 -9.09
CA ASP A 329 15.37 3.31 -9.40
C ASP A 329 14.46 4.25 -10.23
N LEU A 330 13.44 3.72 -10.90
CA LEU A 330 12.52 4.47 -11.77
C LEU A 330 11.05 4.30 -11.34
N PRO A 331 10.66 4.74 -10.12
CA PRO A 331 9.36 4.41 -9.54
C PRO A 331 8.18 5.16 -10.16
N LEU A 332 8.44 6.16 -11.01
CA LEU A 332 7.42 7.02 -11.61
C LEU A 332 7.21 6.72 -13.10
N ILE A 333 5.98 6.93 -13.57
CA ILE A 333 5.62 6.99 -14.98
C ILE A 333 5.18 8.42 -15.30
N ASP A 334 5.76 9.01 -16.35
CA ASP A 334 5.27 10.27 -16.91
C ASP A 334 3.92 10.05 -17.59
N GLY A 335 2.86 10.70 -17.09
CA GLY A 335 1.51 10.58 -17.63
C GLY A 335 1.37 11.01 -19.09
N THR A 336 2.23 11.88 -19.60
CA THR A 336 2.23 12.31 -21.01
C THR A 336 3.01 11.38 -21.91
N SER A 337 4.27 11.08 -21.57
CA SER A 337 5.14 10.27 -22.44
C SER A 337 4.97 8.76 -22.21
N LYS A 338 4.29 8.36 -21.13
CA LYS A 338 4.17 6.99 -20.63
C LYS A 338 5.51 6.28 -20.40
N LYS A 339 6.58 7.05 -20.14
CA LYS A 339 7.93 6.52 -19.88
C LYS A 339 8.20 6.47 -18.39
N ARG A 340 8.98 5.48 -17.97
CA ARG A 340 9.46 5.37 -16.60
C ARG A 340 10.56 6.39 -16.33
N VAL A 341 10.50 7.06 -15.20
CA VAL A 341 11.42 8.13 -14.79
C VAL A 341 11.76 8.02 -13.30
N GLY A 342 12.92 8.54 -12.93
CA GLY A 342 13.34 8.64 -11.54
C GLY A 342 12.67 9.82 -10.82
N VAL A 343 12.72 9.82 -9.50
CA VAL A 343 12.16 10.90 -8.65
C VAL A 343 12.91 12.24 -8.86
N ASP A 344 14.13 12.21 -9.39
CA ASP A 344 14.97 13.40 -9.62
C ASP A 344 14.33 14.44 -10.55
N VAL A 345 13.35 14.06 -11.39
CA VAL A 345 12.58 15.01 -12.25
C VAL A 345 11.76 16.02 -11.44
N LEU A 346 11.52 15.73 -10.15
CA LEU A 346 10.76 16.55 -9.21
C LEU A 346 11.66 17.42 -8.30
N ARG A 347 12.98 17.29 -8.42
CA ARG A 347 13.95 17.98 -7.56
C ARG A 347 13.75 19.49 -7.61
N ARG A 348 13.62 20.12 -6.43
CA ARG A 348 13.45 21.58 -6.25
C ARG A 348 12.23 22.18 -6.97
N LYS A 349 11.25 21.35 -7.35
CA LYS A 349 9.93 21.80 -7.80
C LYS A 349 8.93 21.82 -6.66
N ILE A 350 7.86 22.60 -6.80
CA ILE A 350 6.67 22.42 -5.98
C ILE A 350 6.03 21.08 -6.41
N VAL A 351 5.76 20.20 -5.46
CA VAL A 351 5.18 18.89 -5.73
C VAL A 351 3.83 18.79 -5.04
N MET A 352 2.80 18.51 -5.82
CA MET A 352 1.47 18.26 -5.32
C MET A 352 1.21 16.76 -5.30
N LEU A 353 1.07 16.19 -4.10
CA LEU A 353 0.68 14.80 -3.94
C LEU A 353 -0.84 14.72 -4.05
N PHE A 354 -1.33 14.18 -5.16
CA PHE A 354 -2.73 13.82 -5.30
C PHE A 354 -2.94 12.47 -4.62
N ILE A 355 -3.55 12.48 -3.44
CA ILE A 355 -3.70 11.30 -2.59
C ILE A 355 -5.16 10.88 -2.61
N SER A 356 -5.45 9.68 -3.10
CA SER A 356 -6.80 9.15 -3.20
C SER A 356 -6.82 7.64 -3.04
N ASP A 357 -8.00 7.06 -2.86
CA ASP A 357 -8.22 5.66 -3.21
C ASP A 357 -8.54 5.55 -4.72
N LEU A 358 -9.22 4.48 -5.14
CA LEU A 358 -9.66 4.28 -6.53
C LEU A 358 -11.06 4.87 -6.80
N ASP A 359 -11.72 5.45 -5.81
CA ASP A 359 -13.07 6.04 -5.90
C ASP A 359 -12.97 7.56 -6.13
N VAL A 360 -12.34 7.93 -7.25
CA VAL A 360 -12.21 9.33 -7.68
C VAL A 360 -13.38 9.66 -8.61
N ALA A 361 -14.13 10.72 -8.30
CA ALA A 361 -15.23 11.19 -9.15
C ALA A 361 -14.70 11.59 -10.54
N HIS A 362 -15.46 11.26 -11.58
CA HIS A 362 -15.02 11.48 -12.96
C HIS A 362 -14.93 12.98 -13.28
N GLU A 363 -15.92 13.75 -12.84
CA GLU A 363 -16.00 15.20 -12.99
C GLU A 363 -14.81 15.89 -12.29
N GLU A 364 -14.47 15.43 -11.08
CA GLU A 364 -13.33 15.93 -10.30
C GLU A 364 -12.01 15.74 -11.04
N LEU A 365 -11.78 14.54 -11.56
CA LEU A 365 -10.57 14.24 -12.32
C LEU A 365 -10.50 15.09 -13.60
N LEU A 366 -11.60 15.23 -14.34
CA LEU A 366 -11.62 16.01 -15.58
C LEU A 366 -11.26 17.48 -15.34
N VAL A 367 -11.85 18.13 -14.32
CA VAL A 367 -11.55 19.52 -14.02
C VAL A 367 -10.10 19.68 -13.54
N LEU A 368 -9.59 18.76 -12.72
CA LEU A 368 -8.20 18.81 -12.26
C LEU A 368 -7.22 18.67 -13.45
N VAL A 369 -7.51 17.77 -14.39
CA VAL A 369 -6.73 17.60 -15.63
C VAL A 369 -6.76 18.87 -16.49
N GLN A 370 -7.93 19.51 -16.61
CA GLN A 370 -8.09 20.74 -17.36
C GLN A 370 -7.23 21.87 -16.75
N ILE A 371 -7.38 22.15 -15.45
CA ILE A 371 -6.61 23.19 -14.77
C ILE A 371 -5.10 22.91 -14.88
N TYR A 372 -4.68 21.66 -14.69
CA TYR A 372 -3.27 21.27 -14.84
C TYR A 372 -2.76 21.51 -16.26
N SER A 373 -3.53 21.15 -17.27
CA SER A 373 -3.15 21.29 -18.68
C SER A 373 -3.03 22.76 -19.09
N ASP A 374 -4.00 23.59 -18.71
CA ASP A 374 -4.03 25.03 -19.01
C ASP A 374 -2.86 25.77 -18.35
N THR A 375 -2.45 25.33 -17.16
CA THR A 375 -1.28 25.89 -16.47
C THR A 375 0.01 25.68 -17.25
N HIS A 376 0.14 24.54 -17.92
CA HIS A 376 1.36 24.11 -18.60
C HIS A 376 1.38 24.42 -20.09
N GLN A 377 0.24 24.80 -20.67
CA GLN A 377 0.12 25.11 -22.09
C GLN A 377 1.00 26.31 -22.45
N GLY A 378 1.92 26.11 -23.40
CA GLY A 378 2.80 27.18 -23.90
C GLY A 378 3.93 27.63 -22.96
N ARG A 379 4.14 26.98 -21.81
CA ARG A 379 5.20 27.33 -20.86
C ARG A 379 6.42 26.41 -20.99
N LEU A 380 7.61 27.00 -21.06
CA LEU A 380 8.90 26.29 -21.08
C LEU A 380 9.28 25.73 -19.70
N GLU A 381 8.84 26.38 -18.62
CA GLU A 381 9.11 25.96 -17.24
C GLU A 381 7.81 25.60 -16.50
N ARG A 382 7.80 24.41 -15.90
CA ARG A 382 6.71 23.92 -15.05
C ARG A 382 7.01 24.27 -13.59
N HIS A 383 6.21 25.17 -13.01
CA HIS A 383 6.43 25.65 -11.63
C HIS A 383 6.04 24.63 -10.56
N PHE A 384 5.13 23.70 -10.88
CA PHE A 384 4.76 22.58 -10.01
C PHE A 384 4.47 21.33 -10.84
N GLU A 385 4.50 20.17 -10.20
CA GLU A 385 4.10 18.89 -10.79
C GLU A 385 3.13 18.19 -9.84
N ILE A 386 2.18 17.44 -10.39
CA ILE A 386 1.32 16.55 -9.62
C ILE A 386 1.92 15.14 -9.63
N VAL A 387 1.83 14.44 -8.50
CA VAL A 387 2.17 13.01 -8.38
C VAL A 387 0.98 12.29 -7.76
N TRP A 388 0.44 11.29 -8.45
CA TRP A 388 -0.63 10.47 -7.89
C TRP A 388 -0.06 9.43 -6.92
N LEU A 389 -0.56 9.46 -5.68
CA LEU A 389 -0.20 8.56 -4.59
C LEU A 389 -1.45 7.79 -4.12
N PRO A 390 -1.74 6.62 -4.70
CA PRO A 390 -2.89 5.82 -4.32
C PRO A 390 -2.72 5.20 -2.92
N VAL A 391 -3.66 5.47 -2.02
CA VAL A 391 -3.70 4.92 -0.66
C VAL A 391 -4.68 3.76 -0.61
N LEU A 392 -4.16 2.58 -0.92
CA LEU A 392 -4.96 1.35 -1.04
C LEU A 392 -5.04 0.62 0.32
N ASP A 393 -6.20 0.04 0.61
CA ASP A 393 -6.33 -0.90 1.72
C ASP A 393 -5.69 -2.25 1.36
N ARG A 394 -4.56 -2.53 2.00
CA ARG A 394 -3.78 -3.77 1.83
C ARG A 394 -4.49 -5.02 2.37
N HIS A 395 -5.51 -4.87 3.23
CA HIS A 395 -6.31 -6.01 3.68
C HIS A 395 -7.27 -6.53 2.62
N LEU A 396 -7.57 -5.71 1.60
CA LEU A 396 -8.40 -6.11 0.48
C LEU A 396 -7.51 -6.63 -0.67
N PRO A 397 -7.78 -7.82 -1.21
CA PRO A 397 -6.99 -8.36 -2.31
C PRO A 397 -7.01 -7.42 -3.53
N TRP A 398 -5.87 -7.36 -4.23
CA TRP A 398 -5.78 -6.76 -5.55
C TRP A 398 -6.40 -7.71 -6.56
N ASN A 399 -7.45 -7.26 -7.25
CA ASN A 399 -8.18 -8.05 -8.23
C ASN A 399 -8.18 -7.35 -9.60
N THR A 400 -8.57 -8.07 -10.64
CA THR A 400 -8.61 -7.56 -12.02
C THR A 400 -9.46 -6.29 -12.15
N THR A 401 -10.59 -6.19 -11.42
CA THR A 401 -11.46 -5.00 -11.47
C THR A 401 -10.78 -3.74 -10.90
N LYS A 402 -10.01 -3.87 -9.81
CA LYS A 402 -9.22 -2.77 -9.25
C LYS A 402 -8.10 -2.35 -10.19
N GLU A 403 -7.45 -3.32 -10.83
CA GLU A 403 -6.42 -3.07 -11.83
C GLU A 403 -6.95 -2.33 -13.05
N GLU A 404 -8.09 -2.75 -13.59
CA GLU A 404 -8.80 -2.05 -14.68
C GLU A 404 -9.20 -0.62 -14.28
N THR A 405 -9.69 -0.45 -13.05
CA THR A 405 -10.07 0.88 -12.52
C THR A 405 -8.85 1.79 -12.37
N TYR A 406 -7.75 1.26 -11.83
CA TYR A 406 -6.47 1.97 -11.72
C TYR A 406 -5.97 2.40 -13.09
N ASN A 407 -5.94 1.47 -14.07
CA ASN A 407 -5.48 1.75 -15.42
C ASN A 407 -6.37 2.78 -16.13
N ARG A 408 -7.69 2.74 -15.92
CA ARG A 408 -8.62 3.74 -16.44
C ARG A 408 -8.30 5.13 -15.89
N LEU A 409 -8.15 5.27 -14.57
CA LEU A 409 -7.79 6.55 -13.94
C LEU A 409 -6.41 7.05 -14.41
N ALA A 410 -5.40 6.19 -14.37
CA ALA A 410 -4.04 6.50 -14.79
C ALA A 410 -3.95 6.91 -16.28
N SER A 411 -4.84 6.40 -17.14
CA SER A 411 -4.87 6.76 -18.55
C SER A 411 -5.25 8.23 -18.78
N MET A 412 -6.11 8.78 -17.91
CA MET A 412 -6.60 10.15 -17.98
C MET A 412 -5.66 11.19 -17.35
N MET A 413 -4.73 10.75 -16.50
CA MET A 413 -3.85 11.65 -15.74
C MET A 413 -2.61 12.05 -16.57
N PRO A 414 -2.39 13.36 -16.83
CA PRO A 414 -1.23 13.86 -17.58
C PRO A 414 0.02 14.03 -16.71
N TRP A 415 -0.07 13.83 -15.40
CA TRP A 415 1.00 14.04 -14.43
C TRP A 415 1.70 12.74 -14.04
N TYR A 416 2.61 12.78 -13.06
CA TYR A 416 3.38 11.60 -12.68
C TYR A 416 2.55 10.60 -11.88
N LEU A 417 2.74 9.32 -12.20
CA LEU A 417 2.04 8.19 -11.62
C LEU A 417 3.06 7.25 -10.98
N LEU A 418 2.68 6.48 -9.96
CA LEU A 418 3.50 5.37 -9.52
C LEU A 418 3.46 4.23 -10.54
N HIS A 419 4.62 3.60 -10.79
CA HIS A 419 4.69 2.44 -11.67
C HIS A 419 3.91 1.24 -11.10
N ASP A 420 4.08 0.97 -9.82
CA ASP A 420 3.35 -0.07 -9.09
C ASP A 420 2.72 0.54 -7.83
N PRO A 421 1.38 0.68 -7.79
CA PRO A 421 0.68 1.28 -6.65
C PRO A 421 0.76 0.41 -5.38
N LEU A 422 1.07 -0.89 -5.49
CA LEU A 422 1.19 -1.79 -4.33
C LEU A 422 2.53 -1.62 -3.59
N GLN A 423 3.49 -0.92 -4.19
CA GLN A 423 4.82 -0.73 -3.62
C GLN A 423 4.91 0.43 -2.62
N VAL A 424 3.85 1.23 -2.44
CA VAL A 424 3.81 2.29 -1.42
C VAL A 424 3.90 1.70 -0.02
N ASP A 425 4.99 1.93 0.70
CA ASP A 425 5.25 1.32 2.01
C ASP A 425 4.06 1.49 2.99
N ALA A 426 3.74 0.44 3.74
CA ALA A 426 2.66 0.50 4.74
C ALA A 426 2.87 1.63 5.76
N ALA A 427 4.13 1.96 6.09
CA ALA A 427 4.47 3.05 7.00
C ALA A 427 4.11 4.42 6.42
N VAL A 428 4.22 4.59 5.09
CA VAL A 428 3.77 5.79 4.37
C VAL A 428 2.25 5.89 4.46
N ILE A 429 1.53 4.81 4.16
CA ILE A 429 0.06 4.77 4.27
C ILE A 429 -0.39 5.11 5.70
N LYS A 430 0.27 4.52 6.70
CA LYS A 430 -0.01 4.79 8.11
C LYS A 430 0.27 6.25 8.47
N TYR A 431 1.40 6.81 8.03
CA TYR A 431 1.76 8.21 8.26
C TYR A 431 0.72 9.17 7.66
N ILE A 432 0.29 8.90 6.43
CA ILE A 432 -0.76 9.68 5.75
C ILE A 432 -2.07 9.64 6.55
N ARG A 433 -2.49 8.47 7.04
CA ARG A 433 -3.72 8.34 7.84
C ARG A 433 -3.59 9.00 9.22
N ASP A 434 -2.51 8.74 9.94
CA ASP A 434 -2.33 9.16 11.33
C ASP A 434 -2.00 10.66 11.45
N VAL A 435 -1.19 11.20 10.53
CA VAL A 435 -0.66 12.57 10.61
C VAL A 435 -1.38 13.53 9.67
N TRP A 436 -1.70 13.11 8.45
CA TRP A 436 -2.44 13.96 7.50
C TRP A 436 -3.96 13.78 7.58
N HIS A 437 -4.42 12.81 8.38
CA HIS A 437 -5.84 12.54 8.63
C HIS A 437 -6.65 12.26 7.35
N ILE A 438 -6.03 11.55 6.40
CA ILE A 438 -6.67 11.15 5.15
C ILE A 438 -7.32 9.78 5.31
N GLU A 439 -8.64 9.70 5.15
CA GLU A 439 -9.36 8.42 5.20
C GLU A 439 -9.79 7.94 3.82
N LYS A 440 -10.68 8.68 3.14
CA LYS A 440 -11.29 8.26 1.86
C LYS A 440 -11.30 9.32 0.77
N LYS A 441 -11.56 10.58 1.11
CA LYS A 441 -11.67 11.64 0.10
C LYS A 441 -10.31 11.95 -0.53
N PRO A 442 -10.27 12.20 -1.86
CA PRO A 442 -9.08 12.71 -2.51
C PRO A 442 -8.61 14.01 -1.83
N MET A 443 -7.29 14.18 -1.72
CA MET A 443 -6.67 15.41 -1.25
C MET A 443 -5.45 15.76 -2.09
N LEU A 444 -5.12 17.04 -2.14
CA LEU A 444 -3.97 17.55 -2.88
C LEU A 444 -2.99 18.22 -1.91
N VAL A 445 -2.02 17.46 -1.41
CA VAL A 445 -1.03 17.96 -0.44
C VAL A 445 0.10 18.67 -1.18
N VAL A 446 0.43 19.91 -0.82
CA VAL A 446 1.46 20.71 -1.49
C VAL A 446 2.76 20.70 -0.70
N LEU A 447 3.82 20.25 -1.35
CA LEU A 447 5.21 20.30 -0.90
C LEU A 447 5.96 21.42 -1.62
N ASP A 448 6.69 22.24 -0.88
CA ASP A 448 7.59 23.23 -1.45
C ASP A 448 8.87 22.57 -2.04
N PRO A 449 9.77 23.34 -2.69
CA PRO A 449 11.04 22.82 -3.22
C PRO A 449 11.98 22.16 -2.19
N GLN A 450 11.78 22.39 -0.89
CA GLN A 450 12.53 21.78 0.22
C GLN A 450 11.80 20.55 0.80
N GLY A 451 10.57 20.28 0.34
CA GLY A 451 9.73 19.17 0.78
C GLY A 451 8.88 19.47 2.00
N LYS A 452 8.78 20.73 2.42
CA LYS A 452 7.89 21.14 3.52
C LYS A 452 6.46 21.22 3.03
N ILE A 453 5.52 20.74 3.85
CA ILE A 453 4.08 20.90 3.58
C ILE A 453 3.71 22.37 3.76
N VAL A 454 3.26 23.01 2.68
CA VAL A 454 2.81 24.41 2.68
C VAL A 454 1.29 24.57 2.57
N CYS A 455 0.60 23.53 2.08
CA CYS A 455 -0.85 23.44 2.10
C CYS A 455 -1.26 21.97 2.27
N PRO A 456 -1.93 21.59 3.38
CA PRO A 456 -2.37 20.21 3.60
C PRO A 456 -3.44 19.73 2.61
N ASN A 457 -4.26 20.63 2.06
CA ASN A 457 -5.21 20.30 1.01
C ASN A 457 -5.48 21.51 0.10
N ALA A 458 -4.84 21.53 -1.06
CA ALA A 458 -4.96 22.59 -2.05
C ALA A 458 -6.10 22.38 -3.04
N LEU A 459 -6.95 21.36 -2.90
CA LEU A 459 -8.10 21.18 -3.80
C LEU A 459 -8.99 22.42 -3.80
N HIS A 460 -9.35 22.95 -2.63
CA HIS A 460 -10.17 24.17 -2.55
C HIS A 460 -9.49 25.36 -3.24
N MET A 461 -8.20 25.57 -2.99
CA MET A 461 -7.44 26.62 -3.68
C MET A 461 -7.42 26.43 -5.20
N MET A 462 -7.27 25.19 -5.67
CA MET A 462 -7.26 24.84 -7.08
C MET A 462 -8.62 25.15 -7.73
N TRP A 463 -9.72 24.77 -7.08
CA TRP A 463 -11.06 25.02 -7.60
C TRP A 463 -11.42 26.51 -7.63
N ILE A 464 -11.02 27.29 -6.62
CA ILE A 464 -11.38 28.71 -6.54
C ILE A 464 -10.50 29.56 -7.46
N TRP A 465 -9.19 29.31 -7.47
CA TRP A 465 -8.21 30.24 -8.02
C TRP A 465 -7.40 29.69 -9.20
N GLY A 466 -7.48 28.38 -9.46
CA GLY A 466 -6.70 27.70 -10.50
C GLY A 466 -5.22 28.08 -10.46
N THR A 467 -4.73 28.68 -11.55
CA THR A 467 -3.32 29.06 -11.70
C THR A 467 -2.89 30.25 -10.85
N LEU A 468 -3.82 31.12 -10.43
CA LEU A 468 -3.53 32.30 -9.62
C LEU A 468 -3.06 31.93 -8.22
N ALA A 469 -3.40 30.73 -7.76
CA ALA A 469 -3.03 30.21 -6.45
C ALA A 469 -1.56 29.83 -6.31
N VAL A 470 -0.78 29.68 -7.39
CA VAL A 470 0.67 29.38 -7.32
C VAL A 470 1.37 30.40 -6.40
N PRO A 471 2.17 29.98 -5.39
CA PRO A 471 2.71 28.64 -5.12
C PRO A 471 1.89 27.76 -4.15
N PHE A 472 0.59 27.99 -4.05
CA PHE A 472 -0.39 27.24 -3.24
C PHE A 472 -0.05 27.21 -1.75
N THR A 473 0.26 28.39 -1.21
CA THR A 473 0.53 28.60 0.23
C THR A 473 -0.65 29.30 0.88
N SER A 474 -0.87 29.09 2.19
CA SER A 474 -1.93 29.78 2.94
C SER A 474 -1.82 31.31 2.85
N ASN A 475 -0.60 31.87 2.87
CA ASN A 475 -0.38 33.31 2.72
C ASN A 475 -0.80 33.82 1.33
N ARG A 476 -0.57 33.02 0.29
CA ARG A 476 -1.00 33.37 -1.08
C ARG A 476 -2.53 33.34 -1.19
N GLU A 477 -3.16 32.35 -0.57
CA GLU A 477 -4.63 32.27 -0.51
C GLU A 477 -5.24 33.47 0.21
N GLU A 478 -4.68 33.87 1.35
CA GLU A 478 -5.13 35.04 2.10
C GLU A 478 -5.00 36.34 1.29
N ALA A 479 -3.88 36.51 0.56
CA ALA A 479 -3.70 37.65 -0.33
C ALA A 479 -4.77 37.69 -1.44
N LEU A 480 -5.07 36.56 -2.09
CA LEU A 480 -6.12 36.46 -3.11
C LEU A 480 -7.49 36.83 -2.54
N TRP A 481 -7.80 36.37 -1.32
CA TRP A 481 -9.06 36.74 -0.66
C TRP A 481 -9.16 38.22 -0.30
N ASN A 482 -8.04 38.88 -0.02
CA ASN A 482 -8.03 40.32 0.30
C ASN A 482 -8.15 41.20 -0.96
N GLU A 483 -7.72 40.69 -2.11
CA GLU A 483 -7.81 41.38 -3.41
C GLU A 483 -9.18 41.19 -4.09
N GLU A 484 -9.90 40.12 -3.75
CA GLU A 484 -11.14 39.75 -4.42
C GLU A 484 -12.40 40.31 -3.74
N THR A 485 -13.44 40.53 -4.54
CA THR A 485 -14.76 41.01 -4.09
C THR A 485 -15.87 40.12 -4.64
N TRP A 486 -17.07 40.18 -4.03
CA TRP A 486 -18.20 39.42 -4.55
C TRP A 486 -18.74 40.04 -5.84
N ARG A 487 -18.48 39.38 -6.97
CA ARG A 487 -18.87 39.81 -8.31
C ARG A 487 -19.28 38.62 -9.19
N LEU A 488 -20.10 38.86 -10.21
CA LEU A 488 -20.59 37.80 -11.08
C LEU A 488 -19.46 37.06 -11.79
N GLU A 489 -18.41 37.78 -12.22
CA GLU A 489 -17.24 37.19 -12.87
C GLU A 489 -16.48 36.27 -11.93
N PHE A 490 -16.43 36.57 -10.63
CA PHE A 490 -15.82 35.67 -9.65
C PHE A 490 -16.70 34.46 -9.38
N LEU A 491 -18.03 34.61 -9.40
CA LEU A 491 -18.97 33.51 -9.19
C LEU A 491 -18.98 32.51 -10.36
N VAL A 492 -19.03 33.02 -11.60
CA VAL A 492 -19.05 32.22 -12.84
C VAL A 492 -17.66 31.78 -13.24
N ASP A 493 -16.63 32.59 -12.97
CA ASP A 493 -15.24 32.32 -13.32
C ASP A 493 -15.10 31.99 -14.83
N GLU A 494 -14.19 31.08 -15.20
CA GLU A 494 -14.02 30.63 -16.59
C GLU A 494 -15.03 29.54 -17.02
N ILE A 495 -16.06 29.26 -16.21
CA ILE A 495 -17.05 28.21 -16.51
C ILE A 495 -17.77 28.52 -17.82
N ASP A 496 -18.27 29.74 -17.96
CA ASP A 496 -19.06 30.16 -19.13
C ASP A 496 -18.56 31.51 -19.67
N PRO A 497 -17.70 31.49 -20.70
CA PRO A 497 -17.18 32.69 -21.33
C PRO A 497 -18.26 33.60 -21.93
N ALA A 498 -19.44 33.06 -22.28
CA ALA A 498 -20.53 33.85 -22.83
C ALA A 498 -21.14 34.77 -21.77
N ILE A 499 -21.28 34.29 -20.53
CA ILE A 499 -21.72 35.12 -19.40
C ILE A 499 -20.74 36.28 -19.18
N LEU A 500 -19.43 36.00 -19.19
CA LEU A 500 -18.41 37.05 -19.06
C LEU A 500 -18.45 38.08 -20.21
N ALA A 501 -18.82 37.66 -21.42
CA ALA A 501 -19.03 38.59 -22.54
C ALA A 501 -20.26 39.48 -22.31
N TRP A 502 -21.38 38.91 -21.85
CA TRP A 502 -22.61 39.67 -21.57
C TRP A 502 -22.42 40.70 -20.46
N VAL A 503 -21.63 40.39 -19.43
CA VAL A 503 -21.28 41.34 -18.37
C VAL A 503 -20.51 42.54 -18.95
N ARG A 504 -19.53 42.29 -19.83
CA ARG A 504 -18.77 43.37 -20.51
C ARG A 504 -19.65 44.22 -21.44
N GLU A 505 -20.67 43.63 -22.03
CA GLU A 505 -21.66 44.32 -22.86
C GLU A 505 -22.71 45.09 -22.03
N GLY A 506 -22.70 44.96 -20.70
CA GLY A 506 -23.66 45.62 -19.81
C GLY A 506 -25.06 45.02 -19.88
N ARG A 507 -25.21 43.77 -20.32
CA ARG A 507 -26.49 43.04 -20.29
C ARG A 507 -26.84 42.62 -18.86
N TYR A 508 -28.12 42.36 -18.63
CA TYR A 508 -28.58 41.72 -17.41
C TYR A 508 -28.43 40.21 -17.55
N VAL A 509 -27.80 39.57 -16.56
CA VAL A 509 -27.62 38.12 -16.54
C VAL A 509 -28.38 37.54 -15.35
N CYS A 510 -29.23 36.57 -15.62
CA CYS A 510 -29.97 35.80 -14.62
C CYS A 510 -29.47 34.36 -14.59
N LEU A 511 -28.82 33.98 -13.49
CA LEU A 511 -28.51 32.59 -13.17
C LEU A 511 -29.66 32.03 -12.34
N TYR A 512 -30.18 30.86 -12.69
CA TYR A 512 -31.25 30.26 -11.92
C TYR A 512 -31.16 28.74 -11.87
N GLY A 513 -31.74 28.14 -10.84
CA GLY A 513 -31.70 26.71 -10.58
C GLY A 513 -32.95 26.20 -9.86
N GLY A 514 -33.15 24.89 -9.88
CA GLY A 514 -34.33 24.24 -9.30
C GLY A 514 -34.77 23.02 -10.11
N GLU A 515 -35.56 22.14 -9.50
CA GLU A 515 -36.05 20.90 -10.12
C GLU A 515 -37.53 20.97 -10.54
N ASP A 516 -38.30 21.94 -10.04
CA ASP A 516 -39.71 22.12 -10.35
C ASP A 516 -39.89 22.77 -11.73
N ILE A 517 -40.32 21.97 -12.71
CA ILE A 517 -40.55 22.39 -14.09
C ILE A 517 -41.66 23.45 -14.19
N ASP A 518 -42.72 23.35 -13.39
CA ASP A 518 -43.82 24.31 -13.42
C ASP A 518 -43.41 25.64 -12.80
N TRP A 519 -42.54 25.61 -11.79
CA TRP A 519 -41.86 26.81 -11.31
C TRP A 519 -40.97 27.42 -12.40
N ILE A 520 -40.10 26.63 -13.06
CA ILE A 520 -39.20 27.10 -14.13
C ILE A 520 -39.98 27.80 -15.24
N ARG A 521 -41.08 27.22 -15.72
CA ARG A 521 -41.94 27.82 -16.76
C ARG A 521 -42.54 29.15 -16.31
N ARG A 522 -43.12 29.19 -15.11
CA ARG A 522 -43.74 30.40 -14.56
C ARG A 522 -42.72 31.50 -14.34
N PHE A 523 -41.57 31.16 -13.75
CA PHE A 523 -40.48 32.10 -13.48
C PHE A 523 -39.92 32.70 -14.77
N THR A 524 -39.51 31.86 -15.74
CA THR A 524 -38.92 32.34 -17.00
C THR A 524 -39.90 33.19 -17.82
N THR A 525 -41.19 32.86 -17.78
CA THR A 525 -42.25 33.65 -18.43
C THR A 525 -42.46 34.99 -17.73
N ALA A 526 -42.59 34.98 -16.40
CA ALA A 526 -42.78 36.20 -15.61
C ALA A 526 -41.59 37.16 -15.75
N LEU A 527 -40.37 36.64 -15.62
CA LEU A 527 -39.17 37.46 -15.73
C LEU A 527 -38.98 38.01 -17.15
N ARG A 528 -39.29 37.23 -18.20
CA ARG A 528 -39.25 37.73 -19.58
C ARG A 528 -40.28 38.84 -19.83
N ARG A 529 -41.49 38.70 -19.30
CA ARG A 529 -42.51 39.78 -19.34
C ARG A 529 -41.98 41.05 -18.66
N VAL A 530 -41.49 40.92 -17.43
CA VAL A 530 -40.92 42.05 -16.67
C VAL A 530 -39.76 42.69 -17.43
N ALA A 531 -38.87 41.89 -18.02
CA ALA A 531 -37.73 42.39 -18.78
C ALA A 531 -38.15 43.17 -20.03
N GLN A 532 -39.17 42.70 -20.75
CA GLN A 532 -39.74 43.40 -21.90
C GLN A 532 -40.40 44.72 -21.50
N GLU A 533 -41.17 44.72 -20.42
CA GLU A 533 -41.83 45.93 -19.91
C GLU A 533 -40.84 46.96 -19.36
N ALA A 534 -39.77 46.51 -18.70
CA ALA A 534 -38.67 47.34 -18.20
C ALA A 534 -37.65 47.73 -19.28
N LYS A 535 -37.77 47.17 -20.49
CA LYS A 535 -36.86 47.38 -21.63
C LYS A 535 -35.40 47.04 -21.31
N ILE A 536 -35.17 45.97 -20.54
CA ILE A 536 -33.82 45.52 -20.19
C ILE A 536 -33.35 44.38 -21.11
N PRO A 537 -32.09 44.39 -21.59
CA PRO A 537 -31.52 43.28 -22.33
C PRO A 537 -31.15 42.16 -21.35
N LEU A 538 -32.04 41.16 -21.23
CA LEU A 538 -31.92 40.05 -20.29
C LEU A 538 -31.45 38.76 -20.97
N GLU A 539 -30.42 38.15 -20.43
CA GLU A 539 -29.99 36.78 -20.72
C GLU A 539 -30.22 35.88 -19.50
N MET A 540 -30.79 34.70 -19.71
CA MET A 540 -31.10 33.74 -18.65
C MET A 540 -30.34 32.43 -18.87
N VAL A 541 -29.69 31.92 -17.82
CA VAL A 541 -28.95 30.66 -17.84
C VAL A 541 -29.40 29.77 -16.70
N TYR A 542 -29.83 28.56 -17.04
CA TYR A 542 -30.11 27.51 -16.07
C TYR A 542 -28.82 26.82 -15.63
N VAL A 543 -28.54 26.90 -14.33
CA VAL A 543 -27.32 26.40 -13.67
C VAL A 543 -27.54 25.04 -12.99
N GLY A 544 -28.80 24.63 -12.76
CA GLY A 544 -29.12 23.33 -12.16
C GLY A 544 -29.00 23.30 -10.63
N ARG A 545 -28.63 22.14 -10.07
CA ARG A 545 -28.53 21.83 -8.63
C ARG A 545 -27.25 21.02 -8.37
N SER A 546 -26.70 21.10 -7.16
CA SER A 546 -25.45 20.42 -6.74
C SER A 546 -25.46 18.90 -6.97
N ASN A 547 -26.64 18.27 -6.90
CA ASN A 547 -26.82 16.85 -7.16
C ASN A 547 -27.72 16.64 -8.39
N PRO A 548 -27.13 16.42 -9.59
CA PRO A 548 -27.87 16.35 -10.84
C PRO A 548 -28.61 15.00 -10.96
N LYS A 549 -29.79 14.94 -10.35
CA LYS A 549 -30.72 13.81 -10.48
C LYS A 549 -31.38 13.77 -11.85
N GLU A 550 -32.08 12.66 -12.13
CA GLU A 550 -33.03 12.50 -13.24
C GLU A 550 -33.92 13.75 -13.48
N ARG A 551 -34.31 14.43 -12.40
CA ARG A 551 -35.14 15.64 -12.45
C ARG A 551 -34.46 16.85 -13.11
N VAL A 552 -33.16 17.06 -12.85
CA VAL A 552 -32.38 18.13 -13.50
C VAL A 552 -32.26 17.84 -15.00
N LYS A 553 -32.03 16.58 -15.39
CA LYS A 553 -32.02 16.17 -16.81
C LYS A 553 -33.36 16.44 -17.49
N LYS A 554 -34.48 16.16 -16.81
CA LYS A 554 -35.83 16.47 -17.29
C LYS A 554 -36.05 17.97 -17.43
N ALA A 555 -35.61 18.77 -16.46
CA ALA A 555 -35.70 20.23 -16.52
C ALA A 555 -34.93 20.79 -17.72
N VAL A 556 -33.69 20.34 -17.96
CA VAL A 556 -32.89 20.74 -19.12
C VAL A 556 -33.56 20.36 -20.44
N ALA A 557 -34.14 19.15 -20.54
CA ALA A 557 -34.89 18.72 -21.71
C ALA A 557 -36.09 19.62 -21.99
N THR A 558 -36.85 19.99 -20.95
CA THR A 558 -37.98 20.93 -21.07
C THR A 558 -37.53 22.33 -21.47
N ILE A 559 -36.49 22.88 -20.83
CA ILE A 559 -35.93 24.19 -21.16
C ILE A 559 -35.51 24.25 -22.63
N THR A 560 -34.89 23.18 -23.13
CA THR A 560 -34.47 23.06 -24.53
C THR A 560 -35.65 22.98 -25.48
N ALA A 561 -36.63 22.11 -25.19
CA ALA A 561 -37.79 21.89 -26.05
C ALA A 561 -38.69 23.13 -26.15
N GLU A 562 -38.88 23.83 -25.03
CA GLU A 562 -39.73 25.03 -24.92
C GLU A 562 -38.96 26.34 -25.14
N LYS A 563 -37.63 26.27 -25.35
CA LYS A 563 -36.73 27.42 -25.55
C LYS A 563 -36.87 28.47 -24.44
N LEU A 564 -36.91 28.01 -23.19
CA LEU A 564 -37.16 28.87 -22.04
C LEU A 564 -35.99 29.78 -21.68
N SER A 565 -34.75 29.37 -21.95
CA SER A 565 -33.51 30.07 -21.58
C SER A 565 -32.28 29.36 -22.18
N GLY A 566 -31.08 29.89 -21.96
CA GLY A 566 -29.83 29.13 -22.09
C GLY A 566 -29.63 28.18 -20.90
N TYR A 567 -28.73 27.22 -21.04
CA TYR A 567 -28.43 26.25 -19.99
C TYR A 567 -27.01 25.69 -20.16
N TRP A 568 -26.42 25.20 -19.08
CA TRP A 568 -25.15 24.48 -19.14
C TRP A 568 -25.36 23.04 -19.62
N GLN A 569 -24.77 22.73 -20.78
CA GLN A 569 -24.94 21.45 -21.46
C GLN A 569 -24.12 20.34 -20.80
N ASP A 570 -22.92 20.69 -20.32
CA ASP A 570 -22.01 19.75 -19.70
C ASP A 570 -22.29 19.64 -18.18
N PRO A 571 -22.63 18.44 -17.66
CA PRO A 571 -22.78 18.22 -16.22
C PRO A 571 -21.56 18.62 -15.40
N VAL A 572 -20.35 18.59 -15.97
CA VAL A 572 -19.11 19.00 -15.30
C VAL A 572 -19.15 20.49 -14.93
N MET A 573 -19.74 21.35 -15.77
CA MET A 573 -19.89 22.79 -15.48
C MET A 573 -20.78 23.02 -14.25
N VAL A 574 -21.91 22.30 -14.19
CA VAL A 574 -22.85 22.36 -13.07
C VAL A 574 -22.18 21.86 -11.78
N TRP A 575 -21.54 20.69 -11.86
CA TRP A 575 -20.78 20.12 -10.73
C TRP A 575 -19.71 21.10 -10.23
N PHE A 576 -18.91 21.65 -11.14
CA PHE A 576 -17.80 22.53 -10.78
C PHE A 576 -18.27 23.83 -10.14
N PHE A 577 -19.35 24.44 -10.64
CA PHE A 577 -19.93 25.63 -10.02
C PHE A 577 -20.29 25.42 -8.54
N TRP A 578 -20.98 24.31 -8.23
CA TRP A 578 -21.39 24.01 -6.86
C TRP A 578 -20.21 23.60 -5.98
N VAL A 579 -19.30 22.75 -6.47
CA VAL A 579 -18.10 22.34 -5.72
C VAL A 579 -17.15 23.52 -5.47
N ARG A 580 -17.08 24.47 -6.40
CA ARG A 580 -16.31 25.70 -6.23
C ARG A 580 -16.92 26.60 -5.14
N LEU A 581 -18.25 26.76 -5.11
CA LEU A 581 -18.93 27.45 -4.00
C LEU A 581 -18.72 26.78 -2.64
N GLU A 582 -18.85 25.45 -2.57
CA GLU A 582 -18.52 24.70 -1.36
C GLU A 582 -17.05 24.89 -0.94
N SER A 583 -16.15 24.94 -1.91
CA SER A 583 -14.72 25.19 -1.67
C SER A 583 -14.45 26.60 -1.14
N MET A 584 -15.16 27.63 -1.66
CA MET A 584 -15.07 28.99 -1.13
C MET A 584 -15.48 29.03 0.34
N TRP A 585 -16.58 28.34 0.69
CA TRP A 585 -17.04 28.23 2.07
C TRP A 585 -16.00 27.56 2.96
N HIS A 586 -15.46 26.42 2.53
CA HIS A 586 -14.41 25.69 3.25
C HIS A 586 -13.16 26.53 3.48
N SER A 587 -12.66 27.19 2.43
CA SER A 587 -11.48 28.05 2.47
C SER A 587 -11.71 29.22 3.45
N LYS A 588 -12.81 29.96 3.31
CA LYS A 588 -13.15 31.08 4.22
C LYS A 588 -13.24 30.64 5.69
N MET A 589 -13.86 29.48 5.95
CA MET A 589 -13.97 28.94 7.30
C MET A 589 -12.59 28.57 7.89
N GLN A 590 -11.68 28.01 7.09
CA GLN A 590 -10.30 27.72 7.53
C GLN A 590 -9.54 28.99 7.93
N HIS A 591 -9.83 30.13 7.29
CA HIS A 591 -9.28 31.45 7.63
C HIS A 591 -10.05 32.18 8.75
N GLY A 592 -10.95 31.49 9.47
CA GLY A 592 -11.71 32.06 10.59
C GLY A 592 -12.75 33.11 10.19
N LYS A 593 -13.17 33.11 8.91
CA LYS A 593 -14.24 33.99 8.42
C LYS A 593 -15.60 33.38 8.71
N THR A 594 -16.53 34.22 9.15
CA THR A 594 -17.90 33.88 9.51
C THR A 594 -18.88 34.70 8.69
N ILE A 595 -20.16 34.31 8.72
CA ILE A 595 -21.25 35.06 8.09
C ILE A 595 -21.31 36.49 8.64
N GLU A 596 -20.89 36.75 9.88
CA GLU A 596 -21.00 38.09 10.46
C GLU A 596 -19.87 39.03 10.05
N ASN A 597 -18.69 38.48 9.70
CA ASN A 597 -17.46 39.26 9.49
C ASN A 597 -16.97 39.30 8.04
N ASP A 598 -17.53 38.50 7.14
CA ASP A 598 -17.09 38.41 5.73
C ASP A 598 -18.28 38.41 4.77
N PRO A 599 -18.37 39.40 3.85
CA PRO A 599 -19.51 39.51 2.93
C PRO A 599 -19.53 38.39 1.89
N ILE A 600 -18.38 37.91 1.41
CA ILE A 600 -18.33 36.79 0.44
C ILE A 600 -18.88 35.53 1.11
N MET A 601 -18.52 35.29 2.37
CA MET A 601 -19.05 34.16 3.15
C MET A 601 -20.57 34.21 3.28
N GLN A 602 -21.17 35.39 3.49
CA GLN A 602 -22.63 35.55 3.51
C GLN A 602 -23.27 35.15 2.18
N GLU A 603 -22.68 35.59 1.09
CA GLU A 603 -23.18 35.36 -0.27
C GLU A 603 -23.11 33.88 -0.67
N VAL A 604 -21.94 33.26 -0.46
CA VAL A 604 -21.71 31.83 -0.70
C VAL A 604 -22.68 30.99 0.12
N MET A 605 -22.79 31.26 1.42
CA MET A 605 -23.71 30.53 2.29
C MET A 605 -25.16 30.66 1.83
N THR A 606 -25.56 31.85 1.35
CA THR A 606 -26.92 32.08 0.86
C THR A 606 -27.22 31.23 -0.38
N LEU A 607 -26.31 31.18 -1.35
CA LEU A 607 -26.47 30.33 -2.54
C LEU A 607 -26.50 28.84 -2.19
N LEU A 608 -25.65 28.38 -1.26
CA LEU A 608 -25.66 26.98 -0.80
C LEU A 608 -26.97 26.62 -0.08
N THR A 609 -27.57 27.53 0.68
CA THR A 609 -28.92 27.30 1.24
C THR A 609 -30.02 27.24 0.19
N TYR A 610 -29.87 27.93 -0.95
CA TYR A 610 -30.85 27.85 -2.03
C TYR A 610 -30.82 26.50 -2.72
N ASP A 611 -29.65 25.91 -2.88
CA ASP A 611 -29.50 24.54 -3.39
C ASP A 611 -30.22 23.51 -2.51
N GLY A 612 -30.20 23.71 -1.19
CA GLY A 612 -30.90 22.86 -0.22
C GLY A 612 -32.44 23.00 -0.21
N SER A 613 -32.99 24.01 -0.89
CA SER A 613 -34.43 24.27 -0.99
C SER A 613 -35.05 23.58 -2.21
N ASP A 614 -36.32 23.18 -2.12
CA ASP A 614 -37.06 22.61 -3.24
C ASP A 614 -37.81 23.68 -4.07
N GLU A 615 -37.78 24.96 -3.65
CA GLU A 615 -38.59 26.04 -4.24
C GLU A 615 -37.89 26.83 -5.38
N GLY A 616 -36.78 26.32 -5.93
CA GLY A 616 -35.97 27.00 -6.94
C GLY A 616 -35.28 28.28 -6.44
N TRP A 617 -34.42 28.86 -7.27
CA TRP A 617 -33.69 30.10 -6.92
C TRP A 617 -33.25 30.86 -8.16
N ALA A 618 -33.01 32.17 -8.02
CA ALA A 618 -32.33 32.94 -9.05
C ALA A 618 -31.45 34.05 -8.46
N LEU A 619 -30.40 34.38 -9.21
CA LEU A 619 -29.51 35.51 -9.04
C LEU A 619 -29.53 36.33 -10.32
N ILE A 620 -29.88 37.60 -10.22
CA ILE A 620 -29.93 38.54 -11.34
C ILE A 620 -28.89 39.61 -11.11
N SER A 621 -28.11 39.90 -12.13
CA SER A 621 -26.99 40.84 -12.09
C SER A 621 -27.07 41.86 -13.21
N ARG A 622 -26.51 43.04 -12.96
CA ARG A 622 -26.21 44.05 -13.97
C ARG A 622 -24.74 44.44 -13.85
N GLY A 623 -23.94 44.11 -14.85
CA GLY A 623 -22.50 44.30 -14.77
C GLY A 623 -21.87 43.41 -13.68
N SER A 624 -20.78 43.87 -13.06
CA SER A 624 -19.93 43.05 -12.20
C SER A 624 -20.48 42.86 -10.78
N VAL A 625 -20.92 43.95 -10.12
CA VAL A 625 -21.16 43.97 -8.65
C VAL A 625 -22.64 44.10 -8.29
N GLU A 626 -23.47 44.67 -9.17
CA GLU A 626 -24.87 44.97 -8.86
C GLU A 626 -25.73 43.71 -9.02
N MET A 627 -26.05 43.04 -7.91
CA MET A 627 -26.70 41.73 -7.90
C MET A 627 -27.87 41.66 -6.91
N VAL A 628 -28.93 40.95 -7.29
CA VAL A 628 -30.06 40.58 -6.44
C VAL A 628 -30.27 39.07 -6.51
N LYS A 629 -30.54 38.44 -5.37
CA LYS A 629 -30.75 36.99 -5.27
C LYS A 629 -31.91 36.69 -4.33
N ALA A 630 -32.69 35.67 -4.66
CA ALA A 630 -33.80 35.23 -3.80
C ALA A 630 -34.23 33.80 -4.13
N GLN A 631 -34.99 33.21 -3.20
CA GLN A 631 -35.68 31.94 -3.40
C GLN A 631 -36.81 32.08 -4.43
N GLY A 632 -37.09 31.00 -5.15
CA GLY A 632 -37.96 31.02 -6.32
C GLY A 632 -39.40 31.43 -6.05
N LYS A 633 -39.95 31.10 -4.88
CA LYS A 633 -41.29 31.54 -4.46
C LYS A 633 -41.36 33.06 -4.27
N LYS A 634 -40.45 33.61 -3.46
CA LYS A 634 -40.33 35.06 -3.21
C LYS A 634 -40.14 35.84 -4.52
N LEU A 635 -39.33 35.29 -5.44
CA LEU A 635 -39.10 35.88 -6.76
C LEU A 635 -40.36 35.91 -7.62
N ILE A 636 -41.10 34.80 -7.72
CA ILE A 636 -42.34 34.78 -8.51
C ILE A 636 -43.36 35.78 -7.96
N ASP A 637 -43.54 35.82 -6.64
CA ASP A 637 -44.49 36.74 -6.01
C ASP A 637 -44.11 38.19 -6.32
N CYS A 638 -42.83 38.54 -6.16
CA CYS A 638 -42.30 39.87 -6.49
C CYS A 638 -42.44 40.24 -7.98
N LEU A 639 -42.19 39.29 -8.90
CA LEU A 639 -42.30 39.52 -10.34
C LEU A 639 -43.77 39.64 -10.80
N THR A 640 -44.68 38.94 -10.14
CA THR A 640 -46.12 39.03 -10.44
C THR A 640 -46.69 40.40 -10.05
N GLU A 641 -46.11 41.03 -9.03
CA GLU A 641 -46.47 42.37 -8.59
C GLU A 641 -45.65 43.49 -9.25
N PHE A 642 -45.04 43.25 -10.41
CA PHE A 642 -44.19 44.22 -11.11
C PHE A 642 -44.84 45.59 -11.29
N ASP A 643 -46.15 45.64 -11.59
CA ASP A 643 -46.89 46.89 -11.76
C ASP A 643 -46.81 47.83 -10.54
N LYS A 644 -46.60 47.29 -9.32
CA LYS A 644 -46.48 48.08 -8.09
C LYS A 644 -45.14 48.80 -7.95
N TRP A 645 -44.06 48.24 -8.51
CA TRP A 645 -42.70 48.76 -8.36
C TRP A 645 -42.04 49.17 -9.69
N LYS A 646 -42.74 49.01 -10.81
CA LYS A 646 -42.31 49.42 -12.14
C LYS A 646 -41.86 50.88 -12.21
N ALA A 647 -42.57 51.79 -11.53
CA ALA A 647 -42.20 53.21 -11.49
C ALA A 647 -40.84 53.46 -10.81
N ALA A 648 -40.45 52.61 -9.85
CA ALA A 648 -39.15 52.71 -9.17
C ALA A 648 -37.99 52.29 -10.10
N VAL A 649 -38.23 51.42 -11.09
CA VAL A 649 -37.21 51.01 -12.08
C VAL A 649 -36.68 52.21 -12.86
N GLU A 650 -37.54 53.16 -13.23
CA GLU A 650 -37.15 54.36 -13.97
C GLU A 650 -36.34 55.33 -13.10
N GLN A 651 -36.53 55.32 -11.79
CA GLN A 651 -35.89 56.25 -10.85
C GLN A 651 -34.56 55.71 -10.31
N GLU A 652 -34.52 54.44 -9.93
CA GLU A 652 -33.44 53.82 -9.16
C GLU A 652 -32.66 52.77 -9.96
N GLY A 653 -33.18 52.34 -11.12
CA GLY A 653 -32.66 51.22 -11.89
C GLY A 653 -33.31 49.88 -11.54
N PHE A 654 -33.12 48.86 -12.38
CA PHE A 654 -33.84 47.59 -12.24
C PHE A 654 -33.43 46.77 -11.01
N ILE A 655 -32.12 46.59 -10.76
CA ILE A 655 -31.64 45.79 -9.63
C ILE A 655 -31.99 46.43 -8.27
N PRO A 656 -31.80 47.76 -8.05
CA PRO A 656 -32.13 48.38 -6.77
C PRO A 656 -33.64 48.37 -6.52
N ALA A 657 -34.45 48.68 -7.55
CA ALA A 657 -35.91 48.62 -7.44
C ALA A 657 -36.42 47.21 -7.10
N MET A 658 -35.87 46.17 -7.74
CA MET A 658 -36.21 44.78 -7.45
C MET A 658 -35.75 44.36 -6.05
N THR A 659 -34.56 44.80 -5.62
CA THR A 659 -34.05 44.54 -4.27
C THR A 659 -35.00 45.12 -3.21
N ASN A 660 -35.46 46.36 -3.41
CA ASN A 660 -36.43 47.02 -2.54
C ASN A 660 -37.80 46.31 -2.56
N ALA A 661 -38.26 45.87 -3.74
CA ALA A 661 -39.51 45.13 -3.90
C ALA A 661 -39.50 43.75 -3.22
N LEU A 662 -38.32 43.13 -3.05
CA LEU A 662 -38.18 41.85 -2.36
C LEU A 662 -38.17 41.98 -0.83
N LEU A 663 -37.88 43.16 -0.26
CA LEU A 663 -37.80 43.37 1.20
C LEU A 663 -39.04 42.88 1.97
N PRO A 664 -40.29 43.15 1.55
CA PRO A 664 -41.49 42.70 2.27
C PRO A 664 -41.63 41.17 2.37
N TYR A 665 -40.99 40.43 1.47
CA TYR A 665 -41.04 38.96 1.43
C TYR A 665 -39.96 38.30 2.32
N HIS A 666 -39.11 39.09 2.98
CA HIS A 666 -38.14 38.59 3.95
C HIS A 666 -38.82 38.46 5.32
N THR A 667 -39.54 37.36 5.57
CA THR A 667 -40.18 37.08 6.85
C THR A 667 -39.27 36.30 7.79
N HIS A 668 -39.33 36.56 9.10
CA HIS A 668 -38.53 35.82 10.10
C HIS A 668 -38.96 34.35 10.30
N GLU A 669 -40.06 33.92 9.68
CA GLU A 669 -40.73 32.62 9.90
C GLU A 669 -40.32 31.53 8.89
N HIS A 670 -39.09 31.56 8.39
CA HIS A 670 -38.58 30.53 7.48
C HIS A 670 -37.47 29.68 8.10
N CYS A 671 -37.57 28.36 7.90
CA CYS A 671 -36.49 27.40 8.13
C CYS A 671 -35.76 27.18 6.80
N THR A 672 -34.64 27.88 6.59
CA THR A 672 -33.73 27.60 5.48
C THR A 672 -32.99 26.30 5.75
N ARG A 673 -32.85 25.45 4.73
CA ARG A 673 -32.14 24.17 4.85
C ARG A 673 -30.79 24.27 4.15
N LEU A 674 -29.71 24.08 4.89
CA LEU A 674 -28.39 23.88 4.32
C LEU A 674 -28.10 22.38 4.27
N ILE A 675 -27.82 21.85 3.09
CA ILE A 675 -27.38 20.47 2.90
C ILE A 675 -25.92 20.54 2.47
N LEU A 676 -25.03 20.09 3.34
CA LEU A 676 -23.62 19.91 3.00
C LEU A 676 -23.37 18.42 2.74
N PRO A 677 -22.57 18.05 1.74
CA PRO A 677 -22.19 16.66 1.51
C PRO A 677 -21.51 16.09 2.77
N GLY A 678 -21.84 14.84 3.11
CA GLY A 678 -21.71 14.24 4.45
C GLY A 678 -20.32 14.02 5.05
N ASP A 679 -19.28 14.73 4.59
CA ASP A 679 -17.90 14.56 5.09
C ASP A 679 -17.09 15.86 5.03
N THR A 680 -17.73 16.98 5.35
CA THR A 680 -17.01 18.20 5.72
C THR A 680 -16.38 17.92 7.09
N GLY A 681 -15.07 17.64 7.13
CA GLY A 681 -14.33 17.34 8.36
C GLY A 681 -14.67 18.32 9.49
N LYS A 682 -14.53 17.89 10.76
CA LYS A 682 -14.93 18.60 11.99
C LYS A 682 -15.52 20.01 11.74
N ILE A 683 -16.80 20.11 11.37
CA ILE A 683 -17.54 21.37 11.49
C ILE A 683 -17.57 21.66 12.99
N THR A 684 -16.57 22.40 13.47
CA THR A 684 -16.38 22.72 14.89
C THR A 684 -17.32 23.81 15.38
N GLU A 685 -18.00 24.51 14.46
CA GLU A 685 -18.74 25.73 14.76
C GLU A 685 -20.26 25.61 14.54
N LYS A 686 -20.97 26.48 15.27
CA LYS A 686 -22.39 26.74 15.08
C LYS A 686 -22.56 27.47 13.73
N VAL A 687 -23.13 26.80 12.74
CA VAL A 687 -23.56 27.46 11.50
C VAL A 687 -24.75 28.36 11.82
N VAL A 688 -24.74 29.59 11.32
CA VAL A 688 -25.81 30.58 11.52
C VAL A 688 -26.61 30.74 10.23
N CYS A 689 -27.94 30.85 10.31
CA CYS A 689 -28.77 31.10 9.14
C CYS A 689 -28.51 32.50 8.57
N THR A 690 -28.31 32.61 7.25
CA THR A 690 -28.05 33.89 6.58
C THR A 690 -29.24 34.85 6.63
N GLU A 691 -30.48 34.32 6.66
CA GLU A 691 -31.71 35.11 6.69
C GLU A 691 -32.11 35.54 8.11
N CYS A 692 -32.23 34.61 9.06
CA CYS A 692 -32.73 34.92 10.42
C CYS A 692 -31.64 35.14 11.48
N LYS A 693 -30.36 34.93 11.13
CA LYS A 693 -29.19 35.05 12.01
C LYS A 693 -29.23 34.18 13.28
N ARG A 694 -30.09 33.16 13.31
CA ARG A 694 -30.14 32.17 14.40
C ARG A 694 -29.22 30.98 14.12
N PRO A 695 -28.67 30.32 15.16
CA PRO A 695 -27.93 29.07 14.98
C PRO A 695 -28.81 28.01 14.32
N MET A 696 -28.25 27.31 13.33
CA MET A 696 -28.88 26.18 12.66
C MET A 696 -28.67 24.90 13.45
N GLU A 697 -29.70 24.05 13.50
CA GLU A 697 -29.61 22.72 14.10
C GLU A 697 -28.96 21.72 13.13
N LYS A 698 -28.07 20.88 13.65
CA LYS A 698 -27.38 19.84 12.87
C LYS A 698 -28.19 18.55 12.90
N PHE A 699 -28.60 18.06 11.73
CA PHE A 699 -29.23 16.75 11.55
C PHE A 699 -28.44 15.89 10.55
N ILE A 700 -28.42 14.57 10.77
CA ILE A 700 -27.89 13.61 9.81
C ILE A 700 -29.06 13.12 8.95
N LEU A 701 -28.99 13.33 7.64
CA LEU A 701 -29.99 12.86 6.69
C LEU A 701 -29.49 11.62 5.96
N TYR A 702 -30.25 10.53 6.02
CA TYR A 702 -30.07 9.38 5.12
C TYR A 702 -31.02 9.55 3.93
N ARG A 703 -30.49 9.48 2.71
CA ARG A 703 -31.28 9.56 1.47
C ARG A 703 -30.99 8.35 0.60
N CYS A 704 -32.04 7.71 0.09
CA CYS A 704 -31.94 6.59 -0.85
C CYS A 704 -31.69 7.13 -2.28
N CYS A 705 -30.92 6.42 -3.08
CA CYS A 705 -30.39 6.89 -4.37
C CYS A 705 -31.42 7.05 -5.51
N ASN A 706 -32.69 6.72 -5.30
CA ASN A 706 -33.69 6.56 -6.38
C ASN A 706 -34.88 7.55 -6.38
N ASP A 707 -34.79 8.71 -5.73
CA ASP A 707 -35.85 9.76 -5.80
C ASP A 707 -35.44 11.04 -6.52
#